data_AF-A0AB73BZK7-F1
#
_entry.id   AF-A0AB73BZK7-F1
#
_cell.length_a   1.000
_cell.length_b   1.000
_cell.length_c   1.000
_cell.angle_alpha   90.00
_cell.angle_beta   90.00
_cell.angle_gamma   90.00
#
_symmetry.space_group_name_H-M   'P 1'
#
loop_
_entity.id
_entity.type
_entity.pdbx_description
1 polymer ?
#
loop_
_entity_poly.entity_id
_entity_poly.type
_entity_poly.pdbx_seq_one_letter_code
_entity_poly.pdbx_strand_id
1 'polypeptide(L)'
;MKNKKYLLFCLCLLAFSQSAFGAVNDDRVSPTGTDGNHIYVAEHDHLDENPAIIQKLGGQNSLTIENVGNQVKGRWNVAIGMKNVTDDVFSAAFGYRNSATKWSSSAFGQWNEAIGEFSSAFGYWNIASGKYNSSAFGMGNEATASQASAFGYWNFATGRYASAFGSRNEAKGTKSTAIGFENEAHSHATSVGYRNLVWGGNNAFGNSNIVKGITSTAIGSGNKIEGPDNTYDLNQGEYNFILGSSNVIAAHTNNNFILGNRVTIGKGIHRAVVLGSDSTAVNNAVSVGSATERRRIANVADGTQDTDAATVGQVKNLIASGTGTTSESETDPVFKKGESDYSIVAGINNKATDWQSSAFGHDNEATNDHSSAFGFKNIAEGDYSSAFGNTNTATKHASSAFGYGNKAQKENSSAFGFENTASGINSSAFGYKNTASGKRSAAFGNSNEAEGEDSFAFGRGNRAGGTNSFAFGYVNKANSFNSSAFGIDNTVDGNSASAFGYNNSVKGNNSSAFGYETLVSGEGSGVFGRGEYNYSGGHRYKIEGNNSWAIGSYNSIAAGADNNHILGNNIAIGAGITGSIVLGDKSTVEESDTLSIGSENKQRKIVHVAKGTSDTDAVNKKQMEDAIAAIGGSGTSSFKFKGNTGTEQNHNLSNVLAINGDDNISTTASNADTLLIRLNSDINLNSIKTAMVKMSATGIDLANQKITNLADGTVSSSSKEAVSGKQLFNVSSRIDNFANATDTTIDVDAWKAKLGVNSDHGTVIDTYTKAETDNKLDAKADKSNVYTKAESDSKFAEKTNVYTKAETDGKYLDKTTYNEDKASFATKTELDSKVNKDGSNLSVDDIAIWKEKLAVTTVSSIANTAAGSQSTGLGHGNVISGNYSTAIGYKNKVSGNNSGAFGDPNIVTGNRSYAFGNDNTIAGDDNFVLGSNVKIKAGITNSVALGNNSTVSGSNEVSVGSSANKRKITNVADGEISETSSDAVTGKQLYSAMKNTSGGENLRNEVNEKFADVKSKINHVGSLSAALSALHPMQYDPKAPNQIMAAVGHYKDKQAVAVGLNHYFSPNFMVNAGVALGNESKVNTMANLGFTWKIGKGSEEMPQENFSTELQRLTAENRELNERIRRLEEAIKK
;
A
#
# COMPACT_ATOMS: atom_id res chain seq x y z
N MET A 1 94.27 -64.70 30.95
CA MET A 1 94.83 -66.08 30.83
C MET A 1 94.36 -66.96 31.99
N LYS A 2 94.23 -68.26 31.74
CA LYS A 2 94.25 -69.44 32.65
C LYS A 2 94.36 -69.21 34.18
N ASN A 3 93.33 -69.61 34.95
CA ASN A 3 93.42 -70.30 36.27
C ASN A 3 92.01 -70.65 36.84
N LYS A 4 91.17 -71.41 36.15
CA LYS A 4 91.16 -72.89 36.18
C LYS A 4 91.00 -73.61 37.56
N LYS A 5 90.66 -72.92 38.67
CA LYS A 5 90.30 -73.59 39.95
C LYS A 5 88.96 -73.21 40.61
N TYR A 6 88.36 -72.04 40.36
CA TYR A 6 87.01 -71.70 40.87
C TYR A 6 85.84 -72.20 39.98
N LEU A 7 86.14 -72.96 38.93
CA LEU A 7 85.20 -73.30 37.87
C LEU A 7 84.00 -74.14 38.34
N LEU A 8 84.14 -74.94 39.40
CA LEU A 8 83.05 -75.81 39.87
C LEU A 8 82.02 -75.08 40.76
N PHE A 9 82.45 -74.10 41.55
CA PHE A 9 81.55 -73.32 42.41
C PHE A 9 80.76 -72.29 41.59
N CYS A 10 81.42 -71.63 40.63
CA CYS A 10 80.76 -70.70 39.72
C CYS A 10 79.84 -71.38 38.70
N LEU A 11 80.03 -72.67 38.35
CA LEU A 11 79.07 -73.37 37.48
C LEU A 11 77.70 -73.53 38.15
N CYS A 12 77.64 -73.68 39.47
CA CYS A 12 76.38 -73.73 40.21
C CYS A 12 75.66 -72.37 40.24
N LEU A 13 76.40 -71.25 40.28
CA LEU A 13 75.79 -69.90 40.15
C LEU A 13 75.50 -69.51 38.68
N LEU A 14 76.14 -70.13 37.69
CA LEU A 14 75.78 -69.92 36.28
C LEU A 14 74.51 -70.67 35.86
N ALA A 15 74.02 -71.62 36.68
CA ALA A 15 72.67 -72.15 36.56
C ALA A 15 71.59 -71.15 37.05
N PHE A 16 71.90 -70.31 38.06
CA PHE A 16 70.98 -69.27 38.53
C PHE A 16 70.69 -68.21 37.46
N SER A 17 71.69 -67.83 36.64
CA SER A 17 71.58 -66.68 35.73
C SER A 17 70.73 -66.92 34.47
N GLN A 18 70.33 -68.16 34.17
CA GLN A 18 69.43 -68.47 33.04
C GLN A 18 67.93 -68.58 33.42
N SER A 19 67.59 -68.67 34.70
CA SER A 19 66.19 -68.66 35.16
C SER A 19 65.64 -67.25 35.46
N ALA A 20 66.53 -66.27 35.67
CA ALA A 20 66.19 -64.95 36.21
C ALA A 20 65.80 -63.88 35.18
N PHE A 21 65.96 -64.12 33.87
CA PHE A 21 65.55 -63.17 32.82
C PHE A 21 64.70 -63.86 31.75
N GLY A 22 63.40 -63.56 31.75
CA GLY A 22 62.45 -64.07 30.77
C GLY A 22 62.21 -63.08 29.62
N ALA A 23 62.12 -63.62 28.41
CA ALA A 23 61.51 -63.01 27.22
C ALA A 23 62.15 -61.71 26.66
N VAL A 24 63.16 -61.88 25.81
CA VAL A 24 63.14 -61.25 24.47
C VAL A 24 63.32 -62.35 23.43
N ASN A 25 62.32 -62.55 22.56
CA ASN A 25 62.54 -63.21 21.28
C ASN A 25 62.99 -62.12 20.29
N ASP A 26 64.20 -62.22 19.75
CA ASP A 26 64.57 -61.52 18.53
C ASP A 26 65.41 -62.44 17.62
N ASP A 27 64.79 -62.90 16.53
CA ASP A 27 65.44 -63.70 15.49
C ASP A 27 66.29 -62.82 14.56
N ARG A 28 67.32 -62.15 15.12
CA ARG A 28 68.58 -61.77 14.45
C ARG A 28 69.54 -61.02 15.40
N VAL A 29 70.66 -61.65 15.73
CA VAL A 29 72.02 -61.19 15.35
C VAL A 29 73.06 -62.22 15.83
N SER A 30 74.09 -62.42 15.01
CA SER A 30 75.36 -63.03 15.42
C SER A 30 76.48 -62.53 14.48
N PRO A 31 77.77 -62.61 14.83
CA PRO A 31 78.37 -62.83 16.16
C PRO A 31 79.54 -61.84 16.46
N THR A 32 80.34 -62.16 17.49
CA THR A 32 81.72 -61.67 17.79
C THR A 32 81.88 -60.27 18.42
N GLY A 33 82.86 -60.13 19.32
CA GLY A 33 83.17 -58.85 19.99
C GLY A 33 83.73 -58.96 21.43
N THR A 34 84.98 -59.43 21.54
CA THR A 34 85.94 -59.14 22.65
C THR A 34 86.02 -57.62 22.96
N ASP A 35 86.36 -57.08 24.14
CA ASP A 35 87.19 -57.53 25.29
C ASP A 35 86.91 -56.68 26.57
N GLY A 36 87.15 -57.26 27.77
CA GLY A 36 87.60 -56.53 28.98
C GLY A 36 86.63 -55.54 29.70
N ASN A 37 87.00 -54.90 30.83
CA ASN A 37 87.96 -55.30 31.88
C ASN A 37 87.76 -54.48 33.20
N HIS A 38 87.95 -55.10 34.38
CA HIS A 38 87.99 -54.47 35.74
C HIS A 38 86.66 -53.79 36.21
N ILE A 39 86.38 -53.37 37.47
CA ILE A 39 87.19 -52.74 38.56
C ILE A 39 86.65 -53.09 39.98
N TYR A 40 87.55 -53.49 40.92
CA TYR A 40 87.62 -53.23 42.40
C TYR A 40 86.43 -53.56 43.37
N VAL A 41 86.55 -53.79 44.70
CA VAL A 41 87.62 -54.31 45.63
C VAL A 41 86.99 -54.59 47.04
N ALA A 42 87.74 -55.22 47.97
CA ALA A 42 87.53 -55.33 49.45
C ALA A 42 86.53 -56.38 50.02
N GLU A 43 86.72 -56.98 51.22
CA GLU A 43 87.92 -57.37 52.01
C GLU A 43 87.56 -58.34 53.18
N HIS A 44 88.56 -58.93 53.86
CA HIS A 44 88.57 -59.62 55.18
C HIS A 44 87.71 -60.89 55.48
N ASP A 45 88.42 -62.03 55.59
CA ASP A 45 88.61 -62.95 56.74
C ASP A 45 87.50 -63.52 57.67
N HIS A 46 87.85 -64.71 58.20
CA HIS A 46 87.36 -65.44 59.39
C HIS A 46 85.93 -66.04 59.41
N LEU A 47 85.83 -67.39 59.38
CA LEU A 47 85.52 -68.22 60.57
C LEU A 47 85.49 -69.75 60.30
N ASP A 48 86.47 -70.43 60.88
CA ASP A 48 86.54 -71.77 61.52
C ASP A 48 85.65 -72.97 61.11
N GLU A 49 86.34 -74.03 60.71
CA GLU A 49 86.24 -75.44 61.18
C GLU A 49 84.88 -76.16 61.35
N ASN A 50 84.39 -76.80 60.27
CA ASN A 50 84.04 -78.24 60.32
C ASN A 50 83.93 -78.89 58.92
N PRO A 51 84.63 -80.01 58.63
CA PRO A 51 84.55 -80.69 57.33
C PRO A 51 83.33 -81.62 57.24
N ALA A 52 82.24 -81.14 56.61
CA ALA A 52 81.01 -81.91 56.42
C ALA A 52 81.19 -83.15 55.52
N ILE A 53 80.56 -84.26 55.91
CA ILE A 53 80.72 -85.59 55.29
C ILE A 53 79.99 -85.66 53.93
N ILE A 54 80.74 -85.87 52.84
CA ILE A 54 80.20 -86.13 51.51
C ILE A 54 79.73 -87.59 51.41
N GLN A 55 78.43 -87.83 51.56
CA GLN A 55 77.85 -89.16 51.39
C GLN A 55 77.57 -89.45 49.91
N LYS A 56 78.40 -90.29 49.29
CA LYS A 56 78.30 -90.66 47.87
C LYS A 56 77.28 -91.79 47.66
N LEU A 57 76.01 -91.42 47.49
CA LEU A 57 74.92 -92.36 47.20
C LEU A 57 75.17 -93.13 45.88
N GLY A 58 74.89 -94.43 45.89
CA GLY A 58 75.28 -95.35 44.82
C GLY A 58 74.68 -95.03 43.46
N GLY A 59 75.52 -94.81 42.44
CA GLY A 59 75.11 -94.72 41.03
C GLY A 59 74.55 -93.37 40.58
N GLN A 60 74.39 -92.37 41.45
CA GLN A 60 73.86 -91.05 41.10
C GLN A 60 74.86 -89.95 41.49
N ASN A 61 75.28 -89.13 40.53
CA ASN A 61 76.29 -88.07 40.69
C ASN A 61 75.71 -86.82 41.39
N SER A 62 75.06 -87.00 42.53
CA SER A 62 74.37 -85.97 43.31
C SER A 62 75.14 -85.67 44.60
N LEU A 63 75.10 -84.43 45.09
CA LEU A 63 75.89 -83.95 46.22
C LEU A 63 74.99 -83.69 47.44
N THR A 64 75.33 -84.28 48.58
CA THR A 64 74.67 -83.98 49.87
C THR A 64 75.71 -83.48 50.87
N ILE A 65 75.43 -82.37 51.56
CA ILE A 65 76.31 -81.77 52.59
C ILE A 65 75.44 -81.37 53.79
N GLU A 66 75.79 -81.89 54.98
CA GLU A 66 74.87 -82.06 56.12
C GLU A 66 73.69 -82.99 55.78
N ASN A 67 73.31 -83.87 56.72
CA ASN A 67 72.51 -85.05 56.37
C ASN A 67 71.35 -85.34 57.34
N VAL A 68 70.82 -84.30 58.00
CA VAL A 68 69.71 -84.48 58.95
C VAL A 68 68.38 -84.48 58.20
N GLY A 69 68.06 -85.64 57.62
CA GLY A 69 66.76 -85.93 57.01
C GLY A 69 66.56 -85.42 55.58
N ASN A 70 67.65 -85.10 54.85
CA ASN A 70 67.55 -84.76 53.43
C ASN A 70 67.10 -85.98 52.61
N GLN A 71 66.32 -85.76 51.55
CA GLN A 71 65.90 -86.78 50.59
C GLN A 71 66.37 -86.41 49.18
N VAL A 72 67.49 -86.98 48.75
CA VAL A 72 68.02 -86.78 47.40
C VAL A 72 67.66 -87.97 46.52
N LYS A 73 66.95 -87.68 45.44
CA LYS A 73 66.61 -88.62 44.35
C LYS A 73 67.07 -87.99 43.03
N GLY A 74 67.21 -88.79 41.98
CA GLY A 74 67.53 -88.27 40.64
C GLY A 74 69.02 -87.99 40.39
N ARG A 75 69.35 -87.19 39.36
CA ARG A 75 70.73 -87.08 38.83
C ARG A 75 71.26 -85.64 38.78
N TRP A 76 72.49 -85.48 39.28
CA TRP A 76 73.20 -84.19 39.38
C TRP A 76 72.51 -83.18 40.29
N ASN A 77 71.83 -83.69 41.32
CA ASN A 77 71.05 -82.91 42.26
C ASN A 77 71.90 -82.53 43.48
N VAL A 78 71.62 -81.38 44.11
CA VAL A 78 72.42 -80.85 45.23
C VAL A 78 71.51 -80.57 46.42
N ALA A 79 71.80 -81.14 47.60
CA ALA A 79 71.07 -80.86 48.83
C ALA A 79 72.04 -80.47 49.97
N ILE A 80 71.89 -79.27 50.53
CA ILE A 80 72.76 -78.77 51.61
C ILE A 80 71.93 -78.29 52.80
N GLY A 81 72.24 -78.75 54.01
CA GLY A 81 71.52 -78.42 55.24
C GLY A 81 70.61 -79.55 55.72
N MET A 82 69.37 -79.24 56.11
CA MET A 82 68.49 -80.17 56.85
C MET A 82 67.09 -80.31 56.24
N LYS A 83 66.54 -81.53 56.23
CA LYS A 83 65.19 -81.90 55.74
C LYS A 83 64.85 -81.50 54.29
N ASN A 84 65.83 -81.14 53.47
CA ASN A 84 65.61 -80.74 52.08
C ASN A 84 65.29 -81.94 51.18
N VAL A 85 64.39 -81.77 50.22
CA VAL A 85 64.03 -82.77 49.20
C VAL A 85 64.54 -82.31 47.84
N THR A 86 65.22 -83.19 47.11
CA THR A 86 65.54 -83.00 45.68
C THR A 86 65.14 -84.23 44.87
N ASP A 87 64.68 -84.01 43.63
CA ASP A 87 64.25 -85.07 42.73
C ASP A 87 64.49 -84.68 41.26
N ASP A 88 64.29 -85.59 40.31
CA ASP A 88 64.45 -85.36 38.87
C ASP A 88 65.92 -85.10 38.44
N VAL A 89 66.28 -83.97 37.81
CA VAL A 89 67.61 -83.74 37.21
C VAL A 89 68.08 -82.29 37.38
N PHE A 90 69.34 -82.06 37.74
CA PHE A 90 69.93 -80.74 38.03
C PHE A 90 69.17 -79.88 39.05
N SER A 91 68.38 -80.49 39.94
CA SER A 91 67.63 -79.77 40.99
C SER A 91 68.51 -79.47 42.21
N ALA A 92 68.36 -78.30 42.84
CA ALA A 92 69.19 -77.91 43.97
C ALA A 92 68.36 -77.35 45.14
N ALA A 93 68.64 -77.78 46.38
CA ALA A 93 67.94 -77.36 47.59
C ALA A 93 68.92 -77.04 48.74
N PHE A 94 68.90 -75.82 49.29
CA PHE A 94 69.83 -75.39 50.33
C PHE A 94 69.09 -74.78 51.53
N GLY A 95 69.49 -75.12 52.76
CA GLY A 95 68.94 -74.58 54.02
C GLY A 95 68.03 -75.56 54.76
N TYR A 96 66.82 -75.17 55.16
CA TYR A 96 65.91 -75.99 55.97
C TYR A 96 64.58 -76.33 55.30
N ARG A 97 64.32 -77.62 55.09
CA ARG A 97 63.02 -78.18 54.65
C ARG A 97 62.50 -77.57 53.35
N ASN A 98 63.39 -77.35 52.39
CA ASN A 98 63.03 -76.94 51.03
C ASN A 98 62.74 -78.17 50.15
N SER A 99 62.04 -77.98 49.03
CA SER A 99 61.67 -79.03 48.08
C SER A 99 61.96 -78.54 46.66
N ALA A 100 62.85 -79.23 45.93
CA ALA A 100 63.22 -78.91 44.55
C ALA A 100 63.12 -80.17 43.68
N THR A 101 61.95 -80.44 43.10
CA THR A 101 61.58 -81.79 42.64
C THR A 101 61.31 -81.91 41.13
N LYS A 102 61.90 -81.02 40.33
CA LYS A 102 61.77 -81.03 38.86
C LYS A 102 63.08 -80.66 38.17
N TRP A 103 63.16 -80.98 36.88
CA TRP A 103 64.28 -80.62 36.03
C TRP A 103 64.70 -79.14 36.22
N SER A 104 65.95 -78.94 36.65
CA SER A 104 66.58 -77.65 36.91
C SER A 104 65.89 -76.76 37.97
N SER A 105 65.05 -77.31 38.85
CA SER A 105 64.41 -76.53 39.92
C SER A 105 65.38 -76.18 41.04
N SER A 106 65.37 -74.94 41.53
CA SER A 106 66.26 -74.45 42.61
C SER A 106 65.49 -73.87 43.79
N ALA A 107 65.75 -74.34 45.00
CA ALA A 107 65.16 -73.84 46.24
C ALA A 107 66.23 -73.48 47.29
N PHE A 108 66.10 -72.35 47.99
CA PHE A 108 67.15 -71.87 48.90
C PHE A 108 66.56 -71.08 50.08
N GLY A 109 66.97 -71.40 51.30
CA GLY A 109 66.51 -70.76 52.53
C GLY A 109 65.68 -71.73 53.39
N GLN A 110 64.44 -71.38 53.72
CA GLN A 110 63.58 -72.18 54.58
C GLN A 110 62.19 -72.42 53.97
N TRP A 111 61.72 -73.68 53.99
CA TRP A 111 60.34 -74.08 53.64
C TRP A 111 59.90 -73.75 52.20
N ASN A 112 60.83 -73.57 51.25
CA ASN A 112 60.50 -73.21 49.87
C ASN A 112 60.22 -74.45 49.00
N GLU A 113 59.29 -74.35 48.04
CA GLU A 113 58.88 -75.45 47.16
C GLU A 113 59.03 -75.07 45.66
N ALA A 114 60.21 -75.34 45.09
CA ALA A 114 60.49 -75.26 43.65
C ALA A 114 60.07 -76.56 42.95
N ILE A 115 58.78 -76.71 42.67
CA ILE A 115 58.18 -77.97 42.19
C ILE A 115 57.72 -77.90 40.71
N GLY A 116 58.10 -76.85 39.98
CA GLY A 116 57.94 -76.69 38.54
C GLY A 116 59.24 -76.89 37.73
N GLU A 117 59.15 -77.25 36.46
CA GLU A 117 60.30 -77.31 35.53
C GLU A 117 60.99 -75.94 35.44
N PHE A 118 62.30 -75.88 35.68
CA PHE A 118 63.11 -74.65 35.76
C PHE A 118 62.64 -73.63 36.81
N SER A 119 61.94 -74.08 37.86
CA SER A 119 61.41 -73.20 38.91
C SER A 119 62.48 -72.73 39.92
N SER A 120 62.25 -71.57 40.53
CA SER A 120 63.19 -70.90 41.44
C SER A 120 62.45 -70.41 42.69
N ALA A 121 62.74 -70.94 43.88
CA ALA A 121 62.04 -70.62 45.14
C ALA A 121 63.01 -70.23 46.29
N PHE A 122 63.08 -68.93 46.62
CA PHE A 122 64.18 -68.35 47.37
C PHE A 122 63.73 -67.52 48.58
N GLY A 123 64.14 -67.87 49.79
CA GLY A 123 63.88 -67.14 51.03
C GLY A 123 63.11 -67.96 52.06
N TYR A 124 61.92 -67.54 52.47
CA TYR A 124 61.08 -68.23 53.47
C TYR A 124 59.70 -68.58 52.92
N TRP A 125 59.33 -69.85 52.89
CA TRP A 125 57.98 -70.34 52.54
C TRP A 125 57.46 -69.86 51.18
N ASN A 126 58.31 -69.85 50.15
CA ASN A 126 57.90 -69.52 48.78
C ASN A 126 57.58 -70.77 47.95
N ILE A 127 56.53 -70.76 47.13
CA ILE A 127 56.12 -71.87 46.27
C ILE A 127 56.30 -71.46 44.81
N ALA A 128 57.15 -72.15 44.07
CA ALA A 128 57.34 -71.99 42.62
C ALA A 128 56.97 -73.29 41.91
N SER A 129 55.66 -73.49 41.66
CA SER A 129 55.12 -74.72 41.07
C SER A 129 54.81 -74.60 39.57
N GLY A 130 55.02 -73.44 38.97
CA GLY A 130 54.68 -73.19 37.58
C GLY A 130 55.58 -73.92 36.59
N LYS A 131 54.98 -74.50 35.55
CA LYS A 131 55.73 -75.22 34.51
C LYS A 131 56.51 -74.24 33.62
N TYR A 132 57.83 -74.36 33.57
CA TYR A 132 58.78 -73.45 32.89
C TYR A 132 58.96 -72.11 33.61
N ASN A 133 60.16 -71.86 34.13
CA ASN A 133 60.68 -70.60 34.66
C ASN A 133 59.74 -69.85 35.63
N SER A 134 59.07 -70.54 36.55
CA SER A 134 58.34 -69.86 37.64
C SER A 134 59.29 -69.43 38.76
N SER A 135 59.25 -68.17 39.18
CA SER A 135 60.17 -67.59 40.16
C SER A 135 59.43 -67.01 41.37
N ALA A 136 59.73 -67.50 42.58
CA ALA A 136 59.16 -67.03 43.84
C ALA A 136 60.27 -66.65 44.84
N PHE A 137 60.44 -65.37 45.15
CA PHE A 137 61.58 -64.83 45.91
C PHE A 137 61.13 -63.93 47.08
N GLY A 138 61.62 -64.17 48.30
CA GLY A 138 61.33 -63.37 49.49
C GLY A 138 60.67 -64.19 50.59
N MET A 139 59.48 -63.78 51.07
CA MET A 139 58.73 -64.49 52.11
C MET A 139 57.27 -64.75 51.70
N GLY A 140 56.83 -66.01 51.68
CA GLY A 140 55.41 -66.38 51.49
C GLY A 140 54.87 -66.21 50.07
N ASN A 141 55.73 -66.09 49.04
CA ASN A 141 55.28 -65.82 47.67
C ASN A 141 54.93 -67.10 46.90
N GLU A 142 53.91 -67.04 46.05
CA GLU A 142 53.46 -68.14 45.21
C GLU A 142 53.55 -67.79 43.71
N ALA A 143 54.38 -68.50 42.96
CA ALA A 143 54.47 -68.44 41.50
C ALA A 143 54.03 -69.79 40.90
N THR A 144 52.71 -70.00 40.80
CA THR A 144 52.14 -71.33 40.54
C THR A 144 51.86 -71.62 39.07
N ALA A 145 51.92 -70.61 38.21
CA ALA A 145 51.66 -70.73 36.77
C ALA A 145 52.92 -70.58 35.92
N SER A 146 52.81 -71.03 34.66
CA SER A 146 53.92 -71.03 33.71
C SER A 146 54.50 -69.63 33.49
N GLN A 147 55.82 -69.51 33.65
CA GLN A 147 56.59 -68.27 33.53
C GLN A 147 56.10 -67.13 34.43
N ALA A 148 55.53 -67.45 35.60
CA ALA A 148 55.07 -66.50 36.61
C ALA A 148 56.20 -66.08 37.57
N SER A 149 56.16 -64.83 38.04
CA SER A 149 57.17 -64.21 38.91
C SER A 149 56.52 -63.55 40.13
N ALA A 150 56.86 -63.98 41.34
CA ALA A 150 56.34 -63.49 42.61
C ALA A 150 57.48 -63.09 43.57
N PHE A 151 57.68 -61.79 43.81
CA PHE A 151 58.87 -61.26 44.49
C PHE A 151 58.49 -60.31 45.64
N GLY A 152 58.92 -60.61 46.87
CA GLY A 152 58.77 -59.77 48.06
C GLY A 152 58.10 -60.49 49.23
N TYR A 153 56.93 -60.02 49.69
CA TYR A 153 56.19 -60.59 50.82
C TYR A 153 54.76 -61.00 50.42
N TRP A 154 54.40 -62.28 50.49
CA TRP A 154 53.03 -62.77 50.26
C TRP A 154 52.41 -62.38 48.90
N ASN A 155 53.20 -62.37 47.82
CA ASN A 155 52.71 -62.10 46.47
C ASN A 155 52.28 -63.39 45.76
N PHE A 156 51.18 -63.35 45.01
CA PHE A 156 50.58 -64.50 44.32
C PHE A 156 50.56 -64.26 42.80
N ALA A 157 51.54 -64.80 42.08
CA ALA A 157 51.58 -64.83 40.61
C ALA A 157 51.00 -66.16 40.10
N THR A 158 49.67 -66.21 40.01
CA THR A 158 48.89 -67.42 39.68
C THR A 158 48.42 -67.45 38.22
N GLY A 159 48.62 -66.37 37.47
CA GLY A 159 48.40 -66.32 36.02
C GLY A 159 49.64 -66.68 35.18
N ARG A 160 49.44 -67.17 33.95
CA ARG A 160 50.54 -67.48 33.02
C ARG A 160 51.23 -66.19 32.55
N TYR A 161 52.56 -66.09 32.65
CA TYR A 161 53.31 -64.82 32.51
C TYR A 161 52.97 -63.74 33.57
N ALA A 162 52.36 -64.10 34.70
CA ALA A 162 52.00 -63.12 35.71
C ALA A 162 53.23 -62.59 36.48
N SER A 163 53.17 -61.34 36.92
CA SER A 163 54.26 -60.63 37.61
C SER A 163 53.72 -59.93 38.86
N ALA A 164 54.04 -60.44 40.05
CA ALA A 164 53.60 -59.92 41.33
C ALA A 164 54.82 -59.46 42.18
N PHE A 165 55.00 -58.15 42.37
CA PHE A 165 56.21 -57.58 43.01
C PHE A 165 55.84 -56.63 44.17
N GLY A 166 56.40 -56.86 45.37
CA GLY A 166 56.20 -56.00 46.54
C GLY A 166 55.62 -56.76 47.73
N SER A 167 54.43 -56.38 48.21
CA SER A 167 53.76 -57.04 49.33
C SER A 167 52.27 -57.31 49.03
N ARG A 168 51.79 -58.54 49.27
CA ARG A 168 50.37 -58.94 49.15
C ARG A 168 49.74 -58.70 47.77
N ASN A 169 50.52 -58.66 46.69
CA ASN A 169 49.96 -58.42 45.34
C ASN A 169 49.52 -59.74 44.70
N GLU A 170 48.38 -59.74 44.01
CA GLU A 170 47.78 -60.93 43.40
C GLU A 170 47.64 -60.75 41.88
N ALA A 171 48.62 -61.26 41.14
CA ALA A 171 48.67 -61.28 39.69
C ALA A 171 48.04 -62.60 39.18
N LYS A 172 46.71 -62.58 39.05
CA LYS A 172 45.85 -63.75 38.77
C LYS A 172 45.68 -64.07 37.29
N GLY A 173 46.07 -63.16 36.39
CA GLY A 173 45.71 -63.20 34.99
C GLY A 173 46.85 -63.57 34.03
N THR A 174 46.50 -64.05 32.85
CA THR A 174 47.47 -64.24 31.77
C THR A 174 48.12 -62.89 31.42
N LYS A 175 49.44 -62.78 31.58
CA LYS A 175 50.24 -61.55 31.47
C LYS A 175 49.86 -60.43 32.47
N SER A 176 49.17 -60.74 33.57
CA SER A 176 48.85 -59.73 34.59
C SER A 176 50.09 -59.24 35.34
N THR A 177 50.18 -57.94 35.61
CA THR A 177 51.25 -57.34 36.41
C THR A 177 50.66 -56.62 37.62
N ALA A 178 51.09 -56.96 38.83
CA ALA A 178 50.64 -56.36 40.10
C ALA A 178 51.86 -55.94 40.95
N ILE A 179 52.06 -54.64 41.17
CA ILE A 179 53.30 -54.10 41.78
C ILE A 179 52.97 -53.12 42.92
N GLY A 180 53.49 -53.35 44.12
CA GLY A 180 53.36 -52.43 45.27
C GLY A 180 52.82 -53.11 46.52
N PHE A 181 51.66 -52.67 47.04
CA PHE A 181 51.00 -53.24 48.22
C PHE A 181 49.51 -53.56 47.98
N GLU A 182 49.10 -54.81 48.22
CA GLU A 182 47.70 -55.28 48.13
C GLU A 182 47.01 -54.99 46.76
N ASN A 183 47.76 -55.00 45.66
CA ASN A 183 47.18 -54.80 44.31
C ASN A 183 46.71 -56.13 43.69
N GLU A 184 45.54 -56.13 43.07
CA GLU A 184 45.02 -57.26 42.29
C GLU A 184 45.03 -56.96 40.78
N ALA A 185 45.42 -57.93 39.97
CA ALA A 185 45.41 -57.84 38.51
C ALA A 185 44.86 -59.14 37.87
N HIS A 186 43.75 -59.00 37.15
CA HIS A 186 42.98 -60.10 36.54
C HIS A 186 42.96 -59.99 35.00
N SER A 187 43.07 -61.12 34.29
CA SER A 187 43.38 -61.14 32.84
C SER A 187 44.66 -60.34 32.52
N HIS A 188 44.75 -59.67 31.37
CA HIS A 188 45.96 -58.98 30.88
C HIS A 188 46.22 -57.62 31.58
N ALA A 189 45.82 -57.47 32.84
CA ALA A 189 45.77 -56.21 33.57
C ALA A 189 47.11 -55.76 34.18
N THR A 190 47.33 -54.45 34.28
CA THR A 190 48.46 -53.83 35.01
C THR A 190 47.93 -53.07 36.23
N SER A 191 48.47 -53.31 37.41
CA SER A 191 47.98 -52.78 38.68
C SER A 191 49.16 -52.35 39.56
N VAL A 192 49.39 -51.04 39.74
CA VAL A 192 50.62 -50.51 40.35
C VAL A 192 50.33 -49.49 41.45
N GLY A 193 50.83 -49.73 42.66
CA GLY A 193 50.76 -48.81 43.80
C GLY A 193 50.19 -49.46 45.06
N TYR A 194 49.02 -49.03 45.51
CA TYR A 194 48.38 -49.50 46.74
C TYR A 194 46.89 -49.85 46.50
N ARG A 195 46.45 -51.07 46.81
CA ARG A 195 45.02 -51.50 46.78
C ARG A 195 44.27 -51.31 45.45
N ASN A 196 44.96 -51.32 44.32
CA ASN A 196 44.28 -51.22 43.02
C ASN A 196 43.71 -52.58 42.59
N LEU A 197 42.47 -52.60 42.08
CA LEU A 197 41.76 -53.80 41.61
C LEU A 197 41.47 -53.67 40.11
N VAL A 198 42.21 -54.40 39.27
CA VAL A 198 42.21 -54.20 37.82
C VAL A 198 41.87 -55.49 37.09
N TRP A 199 40.94 -55.40 36.13
CA TRP A 199 40.45 -56.53 35.32
C TRP A 199 40.68 -56.27 33.82
N GLY A 200 40.33 -57.21 32.95
CA GLY A 200 39.97 -56.93 31.54
C GLY A 200 41.05 -56.32 30.63
N GLY A 201 42.34 -56.44 30.95
CA GLY A 201 43.40 -55.80 30.14
C GLY A 201 43.54 -54.29 30.35
N ASN A 202 43.01 -53.78 31.46
CA ASN A 202 43.13 -52.37 31.84
C ASN A 202 44.42 -52.09 32.62
N ASN A 203 44.70 -50.81 32.86
CA ASN A 203 45.79 -50.36 33.74
C ASN A 203 45.27 -49.53 34.91
N ALA A 204 45.87 -49.66 36.09
CA ALA A 204 45.70 -48.69 37.17
C ALA A 204 47.04 -48.36 37.86
N PHE A 205 47.22 -47.08 38.18
CA PHE A 205 48.42 -46.54 38.81
C PHE A 205 48.03 -45.61 39.97
N GLY A 206 48.53 -45.88 41.17
CA GLY A 206 48.29 -45.06 42.36
C GLY A 206 47.59 -45.83 43.50
N ASN A 207 46.49 -45.31 44.02
CA ASN A 207 45.87 -45.79 45.27
C ASN A 207 44.38 -46.15 45.07
N SER A 208 43.95 -47.34 45.50
CA SER A 208 42.55 -47.76 45.61
C SER A 208 41.71 -47.59 44.33
N ASN A 209 42.32 -47.65 43.15
CA ASN A 209 41.60 -47.55 41.89
C ASN A 209 40.96 -48.89 41.54
N ILE A 210 39.68 -48.88 41.16
CA ILE A 210 38.93 -50.07 40.73
C ILE A 210 38.64 -49.90 39.24
N VAL A 211 39.22 -50.75 38.39
CA VAL A 211 39.09 -50.64 36.93
C VAL A 211 38.58 -51.94 36.33
N LYS A 212 37.29 -51.94 35.97
CA LYS A 212 36.57 -53.03 35.32
C LYS A 212 36.00 -52.49 34.00
N GLY A 213 36.39 -53.08 32.87
CA GLY A 213 36.18 -52.54 31.52
C GLY A 213 37.19 -53.15 30.54
N ILE A 214 37.48 -52.49 29.42
CA ILE A 214 38.52 -52.91 28.45
C ILE A 214 39.36 -51.71 27.98
N THR A 215 40.67 -51.91 27.83
CA THR A 215 41.65 -50.92 27.31
C THR A 215 41.54 -49.54 27.99
N SER A 216 41.14 -49.52 29.25
CA SER A 216 40.99 -48.35 30.09
C SER A 216 42.18 -48.16 31.04
N THR A 217 42.45 -46.91 31.44
CA THR A 217 43.56 -46.56 32.32
C THR A 217 43.13 -45.55 33.37
N ALA A 218 43.38 -45.83 34.65
CA ALA A 218 43.12 -44.90 35.75
C ALA A 218 44.40 -44.59 36.53
N ILE A 219 44.69 -43.29 36.70
CA ILE A 219 45.89 -42.79 37.37
C ILE A 219 45.48 -41.84 38.50
N GLY A 220 45.92 -42.12 39.73
CA GLY A 220 45.67 -41.31 40.92
C GLY A 220 45.01 -42.10 42.05
N SER A 221 43.97 -41.55 42.68
CA SER A 221 43.44 -42.08 43.95
C SER A 221 41.93 -42.32 43.95
N GLY A 222 41.50 -43.56 44.22
CA GLY A 222 40.09 -43.91 44.45
C GLY A 222 39.18 -43.76 43.22
N ASN A 223 39.73 -43.86 42.00
CA ASN A 223 38.92 -43.80 40.78
C ASN A 223 38.22 -45.14 40.54
N LYS A 224 36.97 -45.09 40.06
CA LYS A 224 36.14 -46.27 39.78
C LYS A 224 35.69 -46.26 38.31
N ILE A 225 36.12 -47.24 37.53
CA ILE A 225 35.53 -47.58 36.24
C ILE A 225 34.73 -48.87 36.45
N GLU A 226 33.41 -48.76 36.30
CA GLU A 226 32.48 -49.87 36.48
C GLU A 226 32.37 -50.70 35.20
N GLY A 227 32.51 -52.02 35.34
CA GLY A 227 32.14 -52.99 34.32
C GLY A 227 30.83 -53.68 34.69
N PRO A 228 30.24 -54.48 33.79
CA PRO A 228 29.03 -55.25 34.08
C PRO A 228 29.25 -56.25 35.23
N ASP A 229 28.18 -56.57 35.96
CA ASP A 229 28.23 -57.50 37.11
C ASP A 229 28.53 -58.97 36.72
N ASN A 230 28.51 -59.29 35.42
CA ASN A 230 28.90 -60.61 34.87
C ASN A 230 30.30 -60.56 34.25
N THR A 231 31.20 -61.44 34.70
CA THR A 231 32.65 -61.41 34.45
C THR A 231 33.12 -61.82 33.04
N TYR A 232 32.24 -61.82 32.04
CA TYR A 232 32.53 -62.38 30.70
C TYR A 232 32.09 -61.53 29.51
N ASP A 233 31.37 -60.41 29.71
CA ASP A 233 30.88 -59.58 28.60
C ASP A 233 31.94 -58.55 28.14
N LEU A 234 32.84 -59.01 27.28
CA LEU A 234 34.05 -58.30 26.84
C LEU A 234 33.78 -57.29 25.69
N ASN A 235 32.86 -56.32 25.87
CA ASN A 235 32.58 -55.32 24.83
C ASN A 235 32.07 -53.93 25.30
N GLN A 236 31.89 -53.66 26.60
CA GLN A 236 31.29 -52.39 27.06
C GLN A 236 31.96 -51.85 28.34
N GLY A 237 32.30 -50.56 28.35
CA GLY A 237 33.22 -49.94 29.33
C GLY A 237 34.62 -49.69 28.76
N GLU A 238 34.73 -49.25 27.51
CA GLU A 238 35.98 -49.28 26.72
C GLU A 238 36.67 -47.92 26.55
N TYR A 239 38.01 -47.92 26.45
CA TYR A 239 38.85 -46.77 26.09
C TYR A 239 38.67 -45.53 26.99
N ASN A 240 38.27 -45.73 28.24
CA ASN A 240 38.18 -44.66 29.23
C ASN A 240 39.55 -44.37 29.88
N PHE A 241 39.92 -43.09 29.99
CA PHE A 241 41.16 -42.63 30.62
C PHE A 241 40.85 -41.66 31.77
N ILE A 242 41.46 -41.87 32.93
CA ILE A 242 41.31 -41.00 34.11
C ILE A 242 42.69 -40.61 34.64
N LEU A 243 42.92 -39.32 34.85
CA LEU A 243 44.01 -38.77 35.65
C LEU A 243 43.45 -37.83 36.72
N GLY A 244 43.52 -38.26 37.99
CA GLY A 244 43.03 -37.52 39.16
C GLY A 244 42.45 -38.44 40.24
N SER A 245 41.49 -37.97 41.04
CA SER A 245 41.01 -38.69 42.22
C SER A 245 39.48 -38.72 42.40
N SER A 246 38.98 -39.81 42.95
CA SER A 246 37.56 -40.02 43.30
C SER A 246 36.59 -39.86 42.13
N ASN A 247 37.05 -40.10 40.90
CA ASN A 247 36.21 -40.05 39.71
C ASN A 247 35.46 -41.38 39.52
N VAL A 248 34.22 -41.33 39.02
CA VAL A 248 33.38 -42.51 38.76
C VAL A 248 32.93 -42.53 37.31
N ILE A 249 33.17 -43.63 36.62
CA ILE A 249 32.69 -43.91 35.27
C ILE A 249 31.76 -45.12 35.36
N ALA A 250 30.48 -44.92 35.04
CA ALA A 250 29.46 -45.96 35.11
C ALA A 250 29.61 -47.00 33.99
N ALA A 251 29.11 -48.22 34.23
CA ALA A 251 29.12 -49.28 33.22
C ALA A 251 28.41 -48.87 31.93
N HIS A 252 28.89 -49.40 30.80
CA HIS A 252 28.41 -49.10 29.44
C HIS A 252 28.69 -47.64 28.97
N THR A 253 29.79 -47.03 29.44
CA THR A 253 30.26 -45.72 28.95
C THR A 253 31.66 -45.88 28.33
N ASN A 254 31.90 -45.28 27.16
CA ASN A 254 33.08 -45.57 26.33
C ASN A 254 33.75 -44.29 25.79
N ASN A 255 35.07 -44.35 25.58
CA ASN A 255 35.91 -43.28 25.00
C ASN A 255 35.92 -41.97 25.81
N ASN A 256 35.74 -42.03 27.14
CA ASN A 256 35.73 -40.83 27.98
C ASN A 256 37.12 -40.52 28.55
N PHE A 257 37.50 -39.25 28.57
CA PHE A 257 38.74 -38.76 29.15
C PHE A 257 38.45 -37.84 30.34
N ILE A 258 39.04 -38.10 31.50
CA ILE A 258 38.92 -37.26 32.70
C ILE A 258 40.31 -36.77 33.12
N LEU A 259 40.46 -35.44 33.25
CA LEU A 259 41.59 -34.79 33.91
C LEU A 259 41.04 -33.88 35.02
N GLY A 260 40.81 -34.46 36.19
CA GLY A 260 40.06 -33.81 37.28
C GLY A 260 39.77 -34.73 38.45
N ASN A 261 39.08 -34.23 39.46
CA ASN A 261 38.69 -34.98 40.65
C ASN A 261 37.16 -34.93 40.85
N ARG A 262 36.58 -35.96 41.46
CA ARG A 262 35.13 -36.08 41.76
C ARG A 262 34.19 -35.97 40.54
N VAL A 263 34.70 -36.17 39.34
CA VAL A 263 33.88 -36.23 38.12
C VAL A 263 33.09 -37.54 38.10
N THR A 264 31.79 -37.45 37.84
CA THR A 264 30.92 -38.62 37.62
C THR A 264 30.41 -38.65 36.19
N ILE A 265 30.68 -39.75 35.47
CA ILE A 265 30.17 -40.03 34.14
C ILE A 265 29.04 -41.06 34.26
N GLY A 266 27.80 -40.60 34.08
CA GLY A 266 26.60 -41.44 34.09
C GLY A 266 26.44 -42.26 32.81
N LYS A 267 25.58 -43.29 32.89
CA LYS A 267 25.28 -44.20 31.76
C LYS A 267 24.83 -43.44 30.51
N GLY A 268 25.28 -43.88 29.34
CA GLY A 268 24.95 -43.25 28.05
C GLY A 268 25.78 -42.02 27.69
N ILE A 269 26.80 -41.66 28.50
CA ILE A 269 27.78 -40.62 28.15
C ILE A 269 29.01 -41.28 27.52
N HIS A 270 29.30 -40.89 26.28
CA HIS A 270 30.44 -41.38 25.51
C HIS A 270 31.21 -40.20 24.91
N ARG A 271 32.50 -40.38 24.62
CA ARG A 271 33.36 -39.35 23.99
C ARG A 271 33.38 -38.02 24.76
N ALA A 272 33.16 -38.04 26.07
CA ALA A 272 33.24 -36.86 26.92
C ALA A 272 34.69 -36.58 27.30
N VAL A 273 35.17 -35.35 27.10
CA VAL A 273 36.47 -34.89 27.58
C VAL A 273 36.22 -33.93 28.74
N VAL A 274 36.44 -34.41 29.96
CA VAL A 274 36.11 -33.68 31.19
C VAL A 274 37.38 -33.14 31.84
N LEU A 275 37.48 -31.82 31.94
CA LEU A 275 38.65 -31.10 32.43
C LEU A 275 38.29 -30.32 33.71
N GLY A 276 39.16 -30.40 34.72
CA GLY A 276 38.96 -29.82 36.04
C GLY A 276 38.09 -30.68 36.97
N SER A 277 38.22 -30.44 38.28
CA SER A 277 37.42 -31.13 39.30
C SER A 277 35.93 -30.74 39.23
N ASP A 278 35.05 -31.62 39.71
CA ASP A 278 33.61 -31.34 39.91
C ASP A 278 32.85 -30.96 38.62
N SER A 279 33.50 -31.12 37.45
CA SER A 279 32.96 -30.82 36.13
C SER A 279 31.88 -31.83 35.74
N THR A 280 30.79 -31.36 35.15
CA THR A 280 29.69 -32.21 34.69
C THR A 280 30.03 -32.79 33.31
N ALA A 281 30.03 -34.11 33.18
CA ALA A 281 30.28 -34.76 31.90
C ALA A 281 29.14 -34.53 30.90
N VAL A 282 29.48 -34.32 29.63
CA VAL A 282 28.52 -34.10 28.53
C VAL A 282 28.90 -35.00 27.37
N ASN A 283 27.92 -35.72 26.81
CA ASN A 283 28.11 -36.67 25.73
C ASN A 283 28.64 -35.98 24.46
N ASN A 284 29.72 -36.52 23.87
CA ASN A 284 30.38 -36.00 22.67
C ASN A 284 30.76 -34.50 22.76
N ALA A 285 31.30 -34.06 23.91
CA ALA A 285 31.71 -32.68 24.14
C ALA A 285 32.94 -32.55 25.08
N VAL A 286 33.62 -31.41 25.01
CA VAL A 286 34.62 -30.98 26.00
C VAL A 286 33.91 -30.19 27.09
N SER A 287 33.97 -30.67 28.33
CA SER A 287 33.41 -29.99 29.50
C SER A 287 34.52 -29.53 30.44
N VAL A 288 34.52 -28.23 30.77
CA VAL A 288 35.53 -27.59 31.64
C VAL A 288 34.99 -27.22 33.03
N GLY A 289 33.74 -27.55 33.33
CA GLY A 289 33.06 -27.15 34.57
C GLY A 289 31.66 -27.74 34.71
N SER A 290 30.85 -27.13 35.57
CA SER A 290 29.46 -27.51 35.84
C SER A 290 28.51 -26.31 35.68
N ALA A 291 27.20 -26.54 35.88
CA ALA A 291 26.21 -25.46 35.87
C ALA A 291 26.41 -24.43 37.00
N THR A 292 27.05 -24.83 38.11
CA THR A 292 27.38 -23.96 39.25
C THR A 292 28.82 -23.44 39.17
N GLU A 293 29.79 -24.28 38.79
CA GLU A 293 31.21 -23.91 38.64
C GLU A 293 31.66 -23.92 37.17
N ARG A 294 31.41 -22.81 36.46
CA ARG A 294 31.94 -22.60 35.10
C ARG A 294 33.39 -22.12 35.16
N ARG A 295 34.26 -22.65 34.29
CA ARG A 295 35.66 -22.22 34.17
C ARG A 295 35.89 -21.43 32.89
N ARG A 296 36.79 -20.45 32.96
CA ARG A 296 37.28 -19.73 31.77
C ARG A 296 38.30 -20.59 31.05
N ILE A 297 38.11 -20.79 29.74
CA ILE A 297 39.20 -21.24 28.86
C ILE A 297 40.05 -20.00 28.58
N ALA A 298 41.33 -20.04 28.93
CA ALA A 298 42.27 -18.93 28.81
C ALA A 298 43.35 -19.24 27.76
N ASN A 299 44.01 -18.21 27.25
CA ASN A 299 45.04 -18.29 26.21
C ASN A 299 44.54 -18.95 24.90
N VAL A 300 43.25 -18.83 24.62
CA VAL A 300 42.66 -19.14 23.31
C VAL A 300 43.05 -18.03 22.34
N ALA A 301 43.57 -18.39 21.17
CA ALA A 301 43.85 -17.46 20.09
C ALA A 301 42.57 -17.08 19.33
N ASP A 302 42.57 -15.92 18.66
CA ASP A 302 41.43 -15.49 17.85
C ASP A 302 41.14 -16.50 16.73
N GLY A 303 39.90 -17.01 16.70
CA GLY A 303 39.47 -18.04 15.74
C GLY A 303 39.43 -17.52 14.31
N THR A 304 39.82 -18.37 13.36
CA THR A 304 39.95 -18.06 11.93
C THR A 304 39.07 -18.93 11.03
N GLN A 305 38.48 -20.00 11.56
CA GLN A 305 37.52 -20.89 10.91
C GLN A 305 36.24 -21.05 11.76
N ASP A 306 35.12 -21.43 11.14
CA ASP A 306 33.81 -21.60 11.78
C ASP A 306 33.77 -22.59 12.96
N THR A 307 34.77 -23.47 13.06
CA THR A 307 34.94 -24.45 14.15
C THR A 307 35.80 -23.96 15.32
N ASP A 308 36.42 -22.78 15.22
CA ASP A 308 37.33 -22.25 16.22
C ASP A 308 36.57 -21.57 17.38
N ALA A 309 37.16 -21.59 18.59
CA ALA A 309 36.55 -20.99 19.77
C ALA A 309 36.75 -19.46 19.78
N ALA A 310 35.68 -18.70 19.48
CA ALA A 310 35.72 -17.24 19.47
C ALA A 310 36.16 -16.63 20.82
N THR A 311 37.08 -15.67 20.78
CA THR A 311 37.61 -15.03 21.99
C THR A 311 36.75 -13.86 22.47
N VAL A 312 36.91 -13.50 23.75
CA VAL A 312 36.34 -12.24 24.28
C VAL A 312 36.95 -11.01 23.60
N GLY A 313 38.12 -11.13 22.94
CA GLY A 313 38.68 -10.09 22.08
C GLY A 313 37.83 -9.89 20.83
N GLN A 314 37.60 -10.96 20.06
CA GLN A 314 36.75 -10.93 18.86
C GLN A 314 35.33 -10.44 19.17
N VAL A 315 34.70 -10.96 20.21
CA VAL A 315 33.35 -10.54 20.65
C VAL A 315 33.34 -9.08 21.12
N LYS A 316 34.38 -8.60 21.79
CA LYS A 316 34.49 -7.17 22.15
C LYS A 316 34.72 -6.29 20.93
N ASN A 317 35.51 -6.70 19.95
CA ASN A 317 35.73 -5.94 18.72
C ASN A 317 34.42 -5.82 17.91
N LEU A 318 33.61 -6.90 17.87
CA LEU A 318 32.27 -6.91 17.26
C LEU A 318 31.25 -6.02 17.98
N ILE A 319 31.43 -5.76 19.28
CA ILE A 319 30.57 -4.86 20.06
C ILE A 319 31.10 -3.41 20.03
N ALA A 320 32.41 -3.24 20.09
CA ALA A 320 33.11 -1.95 20.16
C ALA A 320 33.28 -1.29 18.79
N SER A 321 33.01 -1.99 17.67
CA SER A 321 32.83 -1.34 16.38
C SER A 321 31.72 -0.28 16.43
N GLY A 322 30.70 -0.47 17.30
CA GLY A 322 29.63 0.51 17.60
C GLY A 322 28.64 0.73 16.46
N THR A 323 29.08 0.48 15.23
CA THR A 323 28.32 0.35 14.01
C THR A 323 28.44 -1.08 13.51
N GLY A 324 27.42 -1.52 12.80
CA GLY A 324 27.61 -2.51 11.76
C GLY A 324 28.30 -1.84 10.58
N THR A 325 29.60 -1.57 10.67
CA THR A 325 30.45 -1.59 9.46
C THR A 325 30.62 -3.04 9.04
N THR A 326 29.52 -3.61 8.56
CA THR A 326 29.60 -4.34 7.30
C THR A 326 30.52 -3.55 6.38
N SER A 327 31.41 -4.24 5.66
CA SER A 327 31.67 -3.79 4.29
C SER A 327 30.29 -3.81 3.63
N GLU A 328 29.59 -2.67 3.57
CA GLU A 328 28.27 -2.59 2.96
C GLU A 328 28.46 -3.07 1.52
N SER A 329 27.98 -4.29 1.25
CA SER A 329 27.84 -4.70 -0.14
C SER A 329 26.77 -3.76 -0.71
N GLU A 330 27.09 -3.05 -1.80
CA GLU A 330 26.19 -2.10 -2.47
C GLU A 330 24.94 -2.79 -3.07
N THR A 331 24.66 -4.04 -2.67
CA THR A 331 23.55 -4.91 -3.02
C THR A 331 22.55 -5.14 -1.88
N ASP A 332 22.92 -4.86 -0.63
CA ASP A 332 22.11 -5.22 0.56
C ASP A 332 21.17 -4.07 0.98
N PRO A 333 19.85 -4.31 1.17
CA PRO A 333 18.93 -3.27 1.62
C PRO A 333 19.19 -2.81 3.07
N VAL A 334 19.56 -1.55 3.26
CA VAL A 334 19.76 -0.92 4.57
C VAL A 334 18.66 0.07 4.91
N PHE A 335 18.27 0.18 6.19
CA PHE A 335 17.39 1.26 6.67
C PHE A 335 18.15 2.07 7.72
N LYS A 336 18.53 3.30 7.38
CA LYS A 336 19.44 4.15 8.18
C LYS A 336 19.11 5.65 8.04
N LYS A 337 19.71 6.46 8.92
CA LYS A 337 19.79 7.91 8.72
C LYS A 337 20.58 8.20 7.43
N GLY A 338 20.19 9.23 6.68
CA GLY A 338 21.06 9.81 5.66
C GLY A 338 22.17 10.68 6.27
N GLU A 339 22.78 11.54 5.46
CA GLU A 339 23.98 12.30 5.86
C GLU A 339 23.64 13.48 6.80
N SER A 340 22.49 14.13 6.63
CA SER A 340 22.02 15.28 7.42
C SER A 340 20.85 14.95 8.35
N ASP A 341 20.48 15.85 9.26
CA ASP A 341 19.46 15.59 10.29
C ASP A 341 18.06 15.40 9.70
N TYR A 342 17.31 14.49 10.34
CA TYR A 342 15.99 14.01 9.89
C TYR A 342 15.95 13.36 8.50
N SER A 343 17.10 13.16 7.84
CA SER A 343 17.16 12.47 6.54
C SER A 343 17.09 10.94 6.68
N ILE A 344 16.48 10.26 5.70
CA ILE A 344 16.18 8.83 5.74
C ILE A 344 16.68 8.13 4.45
N VAL A 345 17.42 7.04 4.62
CA VAL A 345 17.90 6.15 3.56
C VAL A 345 17.34 4.75 3.78
N ALA A 346 16.64 4.19 2.79
CA ALA A 346 15.93 2.92 2.93
C ALA A 346 15.98 2.06 1.65
N GLY A 347 16.87 1.07 1.61
CA GLY A 347 17.07 0.15 0.49
C GLY A 347 18.53 0.08 0.06
N ILE A 348 18.77 -0.16 -1.23
CA ILE A 348 20.08 -0.40 -1.82
C ILE A 348 20.62 0.88 -2.49
N ASN A 349 21.87 1.26 -2.23
CA ASN A 349 22.54 2.40 -2.90
C ASN A 349 21.70 3.69 -3.00
N ASN A 350 20.91 4.01 -1.96
CA ASN A 350 20.14 5.26 -1.91
C ASN A 350 20.88 6.30 -1.07
N LYS A 351 20.74 7.57 -1.45
CA LYS A 351 21.48 8.70 -0.89
C LYS A 351 20.52 9.84 -0.55
N ALA A 352 20.43 10.17 0.73
CA ALA A 352 19.70 11.32 1.23
C ALA A 352 20.68 12.22 1.99
N THR A 353 20.96 13.43 1.48
CA THR A 353 22.11 14.23 1.97
C THR A 353 21.77 15.44 2.83
N ASP A 354 20.57 16.01 2.70
CA ASP A 354 20.22 17.28 3.36
C ASP A 354 19.00 17.18 4.30
N TRP A 355 18.66 18.26 4.99
CA TRP A 355 17.63 18.30 6.03
C TRP A 355 16.29 17.75 5.54
N GLN A 356 15.71 16.82 6.30
CA GLN A 356 14.46 16.12 5.96
C GLN A 356 14.42 15.42 4.57
N SER A 357 15.56 15.25 3.89
CA SER A 357 15.61 14.54 2.60
C SER A 357 15.37 13.03 2.77
N SER A 358 14.73 12.38 1.79
CA SER A 358 14.37 10.96 1.91
C SER A 358 14.57 10.16 0.62
N ALA A 359 15.25 9.02 0.71
CA ALA A 359 15.62 8.19 -0.43
C ALA A 359 15.31 6.70 -0.19
N PHE A 360 14.36 6.16 -0.95
CA PHE A 360 13.76 4.83 -0.75
C PHE A 360 13.84 3.96 -2.02
N GLY A 361 14.38 2.74 -1.94
CA GLY A 361 14.35 1.75 -3.02
C GLY A 361 15.73 1.30 -3.49
N HIS A 362 16.10 1.58 -4.74
CA HIS A 362 17.42 1.27 -5.33
C HIS A 362 17.95 2.46 -6.18
N ASP A 363 19.22 2.85 -6.01
CA ASP A 363 19.90 3.96 -6.75
C ASP A 363 19.24 5.35 -6.64
N ASN A 364 18.41 5.64 -5.63
CA ASN A 364 17.72 6.94 -5.55
C ASN A 364 18.57 8.00 -4.84
N GLU A 365 18.63 9.22 -5.41
CA GLU A 365 19.31 10.38 -4.83
C GLU A 365 18.30 11.47 -4.46
N ALA A 366 18.29 11.91 -3.19
CA ALA A 366 17.50 13.02 -2.66
C ALA A 366 18.45 14.01 -1.96
N THR A 367 18.87 15.06 -2.68
CA THR A 367 20.13 15.76 -2.35
C THR A 367 20.00 17.17 -1.77
N ASN A 368 18.78 17.69 -1.63
CA ASN A 368 18.50 19.03 -1.07
C ASN A 368 17.36 19.02 -0.04
N ASP A 369 17.11 20.16 0.63
CA ASP A 369 16.12 20.32 1.70
C ASP A 369 14.73 19.76 1.33
N HIS A 370 14.12 18.96 2.20
CA HIS A 370 12.80 18.33 2.00
C HIS A 370 12.67 17.46 0.71
N SER A 371 13.76 17.18 -0.02
CA SER A 371 13.70 16.40 -1.27
C SER A 371 13.34 14.93 -1.02
N SER A 372 12.59 14.30 -1.94
CA SER A 372 12.12 12.91 -1.76
C SER A 372 12.24 12.09 -3.06
N ALA A 373 12.98 11.00 -3.02
CA ALA A 373 13.20 10.10 -4.15
C ALA A 373 12.81 8.65 -3.81
N PHE A 374 11.92 8.04 -4.60
CA PHE A 374 11.33 6.72 -4.27
C PHE A 374 11.23 5.80 -5.49
N GLY A 375 11.83 4.61 -5.43
CA GLY A 375 11.68 3.54 -6.41
C GLY A 375 13.01 3.05 -6.96
N PHE A 376 13.26 3.21 -8.27
CA PHE A 376 14.52 2.87 -8.92
C PHE A 376 15.14 4.08 -9.62
N LYS A 377 16.37 4.46 -9.23
CA LYS A 377 17.20 5.45 -9.93
C LYS A 377 16.56 6.84 -10.11
N ASN A 378 15.75 7.28 -9.15
CA ASN A 378 15.14 8.61 -9.19
C ASN A 378 16.05 9.65 -8.54
N ILE A 379 16.02 10.88 -9.06
CA ILE A 379 16.89 11.99 -8.63
C ILE A 379 16.01 13.19 -8.24
N ALA A 380 16.04 13.58 -6.97
CA ALA A 380 15.38 14.74 -6.39
C ALA A 380 16.45 15.75 -5.92
N GLU A 381 16.79 16.68 -6.82
CA GLU A 381 17.93 17.61 -6.78
C GLU A 381 17.53 19.05 -6.42
N GLY A 382 16.26 19.30 -6.07
CA GLY A 382 15.77 20.62 -5.65
C GLY A 382 15.12 20.60 -4.28
N ASP A 383 15.09 21.75 -3.62
CA ASP A 383 14.38 21.90 -2.34
C ASP A 383 12.88 21.59 -2.54
N TYR A 384 12.28 20.81 -1.63
CA TYR A 384 10.90 20.34 -1.75
C TYR A 384 10.60 19.56 -3.05
N SER A 385 11.63 19.05 -3.75
CA SER A 385 11.44 18.28 -4.99
C SER A 385 11.05 16.82 -4.72
N SER A 386 10.35 16.21 -5.67
CA SER A 386 9.86 14.82 -5.55
C SER A 386 10.09 14.02 -6.82
N ALA A 387 10.77 12.87 -6.73
CA ALA A 387 11.07 12.00 -7.87
C ALA A 387 10.69 10.53 -7.57
N PHE A 388 9.56 10.06 -8.12
CA PHE A 388 8.92 8.80 -7.72
C PHE A 388 8.68 7.85 -8.92
N GLY A 389 9.16 6.61 -8.84
CA GLY A 389 8.95 5.56 -9.83
C GLY A 389 10.27 4.99 -10.35
N ASN A 390 10.57 5.14 -11.64
CA ASN A 390 11.81 4.67 -12.28
C ASN A 390 12.47 5.78 -13.12
N THR A 391 13.75 6.08 -12.85
CA THR A 391 14.58 7.01 -13.64
C THR A 391 13.95 8.41 -13.83
N ASN A 392 13.21 8.91 -12.84
CA ASN A 392 12.66 10.27 -12.87
C ASN A 392 13.68 11.29 -12.31
N THR A 393 13.59 12.54 -12.74
CA THR A 393 14.54 13.60 -12.36
C THR A 393 13.79 14.91 -12.07
N ALA A 394 13.94 15.45 -10.87
CA ALA A 394 13.33 16.70 -10.41
C ALA A 394 14.42 17.63 -9.84
N THR A 395 14.85 18.67 -10.59
CA THR A 395 16.15 19.35 -10.31
C THR A 395 16.06 20.73 -9.67
N LYS A 396 14.87 21.25 -9.37
CA LYS A 396 14.66 22.62 -8.86
C LYS A 396 13.55 22.71 -7.81
N HIS A 397 13.45 23.87 -7.16
CA HIS A 397 12.53 24.11 -6.05
C HIS A 397 11.09 23.70 -6.40
N ALA A 398 10.46 22.89 -5.55
CA ALA A 398 9.12 22.35 -5.70
C ALA A 398 8.84 21.62 -7.05
N SER A 399 9.88 21.09 -7.72
CA SER A 399 9.72 20.31 -8.95
C SER A 399 9.31 18.85 -8.66
N SER A 400 8.43 18.28 -9.48
CA SER A 400 7.85 16.94 -9.25
C SER A 400 7.91 16.07 -10.50
N ALA A 401 8.51 14.88 -10.41
CA ALA A 401 8.65 13.93 -11.51
C ALA A 401 8.19 12.51 -11.10
N PHE A 402 7.14 11.98 -11.74
CA PHE A 402 6.45 10.76 -11.30
C PHE A 402 6.18 9.79 -12.45
N GLY A 403 6.59 8.52 -12.31
CA GLY A 403 6.32 7.44 -13.28
C GLY A 403 7.61 6.81 -13.82
N TYR A 404 7.84 6.87 -15.13
CA TYR A 404 9.06 6.38 -15.79
C TYR A 404 9.74 7.47 -16.62
N GLY A 405 11.02 7.77 -16.35
CA GLY A 405 11.85 8.62 -17.24
C GLY A 405 11.48 10.11 -17.31
N ASN A 406 10.65 10.62 -16.40
CA ASN A 406 10.14 12.00 -16.47
C ASN A 406 11.13 13.02 -15.91
N LYS A 407 11.13 14.24 -16.46
CA LYS A 407 12.10 15.30 -16.15
C LYS A 407 11.41 16.62 -15.80
N ALA A 408 11.45 17.02 -14.53
CA ALA A 408 10.99 18.31 -14.05
C ALA A 408 12.21 19.20 -13.75
N GLN A 409 12.50 20.16 -14.64
CA GLN A 409 13.81 20.83 -14.70
C GLN A 409 13.81 22.30 -14.23
N LYS A 410 12.68 22.80 -13.71
CA LYS A 410 12.49 24.20 -13.29
C LYS A 410 11.63 24.31 -12.03
N GLU A 411 11.68 25.49 -11.43
CA GLU A 411 10.85 25.86 -10.28
C GLU A 411 9.37 25.58 -10.56
N ASN A 412 8.72 24.88 -9.62
CA ASN A 412 7.32 24.47 -9.68
C ASN A 412 6.94 23.66 -10.95
N SER A 413 7.89 23.01 -11.64
CA SER A 413 7.57 22.21 -12.83
C SER A 413 7.17 20.77 -12.48
N SER A 414 6.22 20.19 -13.22
CA SER A 414 5.64 18.88 -12.93
C SER A 414 5.63 17.98 -14.17
N ALA A 415 6.21 16.77 -14.08
CA ALA A 415 6.33 15.82 -15.18
C ALA A 415 5.85 14.41 -14.76
N PHE A 416 4.70 13.97 -15.28
CA PHE A 416 3.99 12.77 -14.79
C PHE A 416 3.66 11.79 -15.93
N GLY A 417 4.01 10.50 -15.77
CA GLY A 417 3.69 9.42 -16.71
C GLY A 417 4.94 8.74 -17.27
N PHE A 418 5.16 8.80 -18.59
CA PHE A 418 6.29 8.16 -19.28
C PHE A 418 7.06 9.15 -20.18
N GLU A 419 8.34 9.37 -19.89
CA GLU A 419 9.29 10.19 -20.66
C GLU A 419 8.82 11.64 -20.95
N ASN A 420 8.03 12.25 -20.05
CA ASN A 420 7.61 13.65 -20.17
C ASN A 420 8.69 14.63 -19.66
N THR A 421 8.77 15.83 -20.24
CA THR A 421 9.72 16.87 -19.85
C THR A 421 9.01 18.20 -19.56
N ALA A 422 9.08 18.67 -18.32
CA ALA A 422 8.58 19.97 -17.86
C ALA A 422 9.78 20.89 -17.58
N SER A 423 10.20 21.64 -18.59
CA SER A 423 11.43 22.44 -18.62
C SER A 423 11.22 23.95 -18.62
N GLY A 424 9.96 24.41 -18.52
CA GLY A 424 9.59 25.80 -18.20
C GLY A 424 9.25 26.02 -16.72
N ILE A 425 9.40 27.25 -16.23
CA ILE A 425 9.00 27.62 -14.85
C ILE A 425 7.47 27.52 -14.73
N ASN A 426 6.96 26.90 -13.66
CA ASN A 426 5.54 26.54 -13.48
C ASN A 426 4.94 25.71 -14.65
N SER A 427 5.75 24.93 -15.37
CA SER A 427 5.25 24.09 -16.49
C SER A 427 4.73 22.73 -16.04
N SER A 428 3.80 22.14 -16.79
CA SER A 428 3.23 20.81 -16.50
C SER A 428 3.20 19.92 -17.75
N ALA A 429 3.76 18.72 -17.66
CA ALA A 429 3.79 17.73 -18.74
C ALA A 429 3.26 16.37 -18.27
N PHE A 430 2.15 15.88 -18.83
CA PHE A 430 1.42 14.72 -18.30
C PHE A 430 1.04 13.71 -19.40
N GLY A 431 1.43 12.44 -19.26
CA GLY A 431 1.06 11.35 -20.17
C GLY A 431 2.26 10.60 -20.72
N TYR A 432 2.46 10.60 -22.05
CA TYR A 432 3.59 9.99 -22.73
C TYR A 432 4.31 11.01 -23.63
N LYS A 433 5.62 11.21 -23.42
CA LYS A 433 6.51 12.05 -24.26
C LYS A 433 6.08 13.50 -24.48
N ASN A 434 5.34 14.10 -23.56
CA ASN A 434 4.95 15.51 -23.67
C ASN A 434 6.09 16.43 -23.21
N THR A 435 6.26 17.57 -23.88
CA THR A 435 7.24 18.60 -23.54
C THR A 435 6.53 19.91 -23.24
N ALA A 436 6.71 20.43 -22.02
CA ALA A 436 6.23 21.75 -21.60
C ALA A 436 7.45 22.62 -21.26
N SER A 437 7.93 23.39 -22.23
CA SER A 437 9.15 24.20 -22.14
C SER A 437 8.88 25.68 -21.91
N GLY A 438 7.69 26.16 -22.26
CA GLY A 438 7.27 27.53 -21.99
C GLY A 438 6.99 27.80 -20.51
N LYS A 439 7.12 29.05 -20.07
CA LYS A 439 6.75 29.47 -18.71
C LYS A 439 5.23 29.40 -18.53
N ARG A 440 4.75 28.80 -17.43
CA ARG A 440 3.32 28.47 -17.20
C ARG A 440 2.68 27.61 -18.31
N SER A 441 3.47 26.85 -19.08
CA SER A 441 2.97 26.01 -20.17
C SER A 441 2.45 24.64 -19.69
N ALA A 442 1.56 24.03 -20.48
CA ALA A 442 0.92 22.76 -20.16
C ALA A 442 0.84 21.83 -21.38
N ALA A 443 1.39 20.61 -21.28
CA ALA A 443 1.39 19.62 -22.36
C ALA A 443 0.83 18.27 -21.88
N PHE A 444 -0.35 17.87 -22.36
CA PHE A 444 -1.14 16.75 -21.83
C PHE A 444 -1.53 15.74 -22.91
N GLY A 445 -1.16 14.47 -22.72
CA GLY A 445 -1.56 13.35 -23.59
C GLY A 445 -0.38 12.57 -24.18
N ASN A 446 -0.20 12.58 -25.50
CA ASN A 446 0.80 11.81 -26.24
C ASN A 446 1.63 12.69 -27.18
N SER A 447 2.90 12.93 -26.87
CA SER A 447 3.83 13.71 -27.71
C SER A 447 3.32 15.11 -28.09
N ASN A 448 2.79 15.86 -27.11
CA ASN A 448 2.44 17.28 -27.30
C ASN A 448 3.58 18.20 -26.85
N GLU A 449 3.69 19.37 -27.48
CA GLU A 449 4.73 20.37 -27.28
C GLU A 449 4.10 21.73 -26.92
N ALA A 450 4.41 22.26 -25.74
CA ALA A 450 3.94 23.57 -25.28
C ALA A 450 5.16 24.48 -25.01
N GLU A 451 5.49 25.33 -25.98
CA GLU A 451 6.74 26.08 -26.03
C GLU A 451 6.59 27.56 -25.62
N GLY A 452 5.44 28.18 -25.92
CA GLY A 452 5.18 29.58 -25.59
C GLY A 452 4.90 29.81 -24.10
N GLU A 453 5.11 31.05 -23.62
CA GLU A 453 4.61 31.44 -22.29
C GLU A 453 3.06 31.39 -22.27
N ASP A 454 2.46 30.83 -21.22
CA ASP A 454 1.01 30.54 -21.14
C ASP A 454 0.47 29.68 -22.31
N SER A 455 1.27 28.74 -22.85
CA SER A 455 0.84 27.85 -23.94
C SER A 455 0.25 26.51 -23.45
N PHE A 456 -0.75 25.99 -24.15
CA PHE A 456 -1.49 24.78 -23.77
C PHE A 456 -1.64 23.81 -24.95
N ALA A 457 -1.07 22.61 -24.86
CA ALA A 457 -1.12 21.57 -25.88
C ALA A 457 -1.75 20.29 -25.33
N PHE A 458 -2.88 19.84 -25.88
CA PHE A 458 -3.68 18.73 -25.34
C PHE A 458 -4.10 17.73 -26.42
N GLY A 459 -3.91 16.42 -26.17
CA GLY A 459 -4.31 15.34 -27.06
C GLY A 459 -3.12 14.53 -27.56
N ARG A 460 -2.89 14.50 -28.88
CA ARG A 460 -1.72 13.80 -29.47
C ARG A 460 -1.01 14.61 -30.56
N GLY A 461 0.29 14.81 -30.43
CA GLY A 461 1.12 15.43 -31.48
C GLY A 461 0.93 16.95 -31.66
N ASN A 462 0.22 17.64 -30.75
CA ASN A 462 -0.10 19.06 -30.92
C ASN A 462 1.06 19.95 -30.46
N ARG A 463 1.27 21.08 -31.14
CA ARG A 463 2.30 22.09 -30.82
C ARG A 463 1.67 23.47 -30.55
N ALA A 464 1.75 23.93 -29.31
CA ALA A 464 1.42 25.28 -28.89
C ALA A 464 2.71 26.12 -28.80
N GLY A 465 3.11 26.66 -29.95
CA GLY A 465 4.39 27.36 -30.13
C GLY A 465 4.37 28.83 -29.73
N GLY A 466 3.23 29.50 -29.83
CA GLY A 466 3.10 30.93 -29.53
C GLY A 466 2.80 31.23 -28.06
N THR A 467 3.14 32.43 -27.60
CA THR A 467 2.70 32.93 -26.28
C THR A 467 1.17 33.06 -26.25
N ASN A 468 0.53 32.61 -25.17
CA ASN A 468 -0.92 32.46 -25.02
C ASN A 468 -1.58 31.57 -26.09
N SER A 469 -0.86 30.60 -26.68
CA SER A 469 -1.41 29.72 -27.72
C SER A 469 -2.04 28.43 -27.17
N PHE A 470 -3.07 27.94 -27.87
CA PHE A 470 -3.82 26.74 -27.51
C PHE A 470 -3.87 25.76 -28.70
N ALA A 471 -3.49 24.49 -28.49
CA ALA A 471 -3.52 23.45 -29.51
C ALA A 471 -4.16 22.16 -28.97
N PHE A 472 -5.33 21.77 -29.49
CA PHE A 472 -6.16 20.70 -28.93
C PHE A 472 -6.60 19.68 -30.00
N GLY A 473 -6.31 18.39 -29.78
CA GLY A 473 -6.79 17.29 -30.61
C GLY A 473 -5.65 16.42 -31.16
N TYR A 474 -5.49 16.36 -32.49
CA TYR A 474 -4.42 15.59 -33.16
C TYR A 474 -3.59 16.47 -34.11
N VAL A 475 -2.29 16.62 -33.85
CA VAL A 475 -1.29 17.25 -34.76
C VAL A 475 -1.55 18.73 -35.10
N ASN A 476 -2.36 19.44 -34.29
CA ASN A 476 -2.62 20.86 -34.46
C ASN A 476 -1.40 21.72 -34.06
N LYS A 477 -1.21 22.85 -34.74
CA LYS A 477 -0.07 23.77 -34.58
C LYS A 477 -0.59 25.20 -34.37
N ALA A 478 -0.38 25.77 -33.19
CA ALA A 478 -0.72 27.14 -32.86
C ALA A 478 0.58 27.92 -32.64
N ASN A 479 1.12 28.52 -33.71
CA ASN A 479 2.51 28.98 -33.77
C ASN A 479 2.71 30.42 -33.27
N SER A 480 1.66 31.23 -33.22
CA SER A 480 1.73 32.69 -33.07
C SER A 480 1.02 33.21 -31.81
N PHE A 481 1.20 34.49 -31.48
CA PHE A 481 0.65 35.08 -30.25
C PHE A 481 -0.88 34.96 -30.21
N ASN A 482 -1.42 34.48 -29.08
CA ASN A 482 -2.86 34.32 -28.84
C ASN A 482 -3.57 33.44 -29.91
N SER A 483 -2.85 32.50 -30.52
CA SER A 483 -3.40 31.62 -31.58
C SER A 483 -4.07 30.36 -31.02
N SER A 484 -5.10 29.84 -31.71
CA SER A 484 -5.92 28.71 -31.23
C SER A 484 -6.21 27.68 -32.32
N ALA A 485 -5.78 26.43 -32.16
CA ALA A 485 -5.93 25.36 -33.17
C ALA A 485 -6.59 24.10 -32.58
N PHE A 486 -7.79 23.76 -33.05
CA PHE A 486 -8.66 22.72 -32.48
C PHE A 486 -9.11 21.69 -33.53
N GLY A 487 -8.87 20.40 -33.28
CA GLY A 487 -9.34 19.30 -34.13
C GLY A 487 -8.20 18.43 -34.65
N ILE A 488 -7.98 18.41 -35.97
CA ILE A 488 -6.98 17.57 -36.66
C ILE A 488 -6.13 18.42 -37.62
N ASP A 489 -4.81 18.40 -37.45
CA ASP A 489 -3.78 18.97 -38.36
C ASP A 489 -3.99 20.45 -38.76
N ASN A 490 -4.72 21.23 -37.96
CA ASN A 490 -4.89 22.67 -38.22
C ASN A 490 -3.60 23.43 -37.90
N THR A 491 -3.23 24.40 -38.73
CA THR A 491 -2.02 25.23 -38.56
C THR A 491 -2.39 26.71 -38.52
N VAL A 492 -2.09 27.38 -37.40
CA VAL A 492 -2.38 28.81 -37.18
C VAL A 492 -1.09 29.58 -37.00
N ASP A 493 -0.77 30.42 -37.98
CA ASP A 493 0.39 31.30 -38.04
C ASP A 493 0.02 32.78 -37.82
N GLY A 494 -1.27 33.14 -37.87
CA GLY A 494 -1.76 34.50 -37.58
C GLY A 494 -1.83 34.82 -36.08
N ASN A 495 -1.61 36.08 -35.71
CA ASN A 495 -1.77 36.53 -34.32
C ASN A 495 -3.25 36.73 -33.98
N SER A 496 -3.67 36.33 -32.77
CA SER A 496 -5.08 36.33 -32.32
C SER A 496 -6.04 35.64 -33.31
N ALA A 497 -5.55 34.60 -34.00
CA ALA A 497 -6.28 33.86 -35.02
C ALA A 497 -6.68 32.45 -34.54
N SER A 498 -7.71 31.86 -35.15
CA SER A 498 -8.21 30.54 -34.75
C SER A 498 -8.50 29.58 -35.92
N ALA A 499 -8.37 28.28 -35.68
CA ALA A 499 -8.74 27.23 -36.62
C ALA A 499 -9.43 26.07 -35.90
N PHE A 500 -10.58 25.64 -36.42
CA PHE A 500 -11.40 24.54 -35.90
C PHE A 500 -11.73 23.54 -37.01
N GLY A 501 -11.50 22.24 -36.78
CA GLY A 501 -11.90 21.17 -37.69
C GLY A 501 -10.72 20.34 -38.22
N TYR A 502 -10.60 20.18 -39.54
CA TYR A 502 -9.58 19.33 -40.17
C TYR A 502 -8.73 20.09 -41.20
N ASN A 503 -7.40 20.05 -41.06
CA ASN A 503 -6.42 20.58 -42.00
C ASN A 503 -6.74 22.00 -42.50
N ASN A 504 -7.02 22.94 -41.59
CA ASN A 504 -7.20 24.35 -41.96
C ASN A 504 -5.90 25.13 -41.68
N SER A 505 -5.54 26.05 -42.57
CA SER A 505 -4.39 26.94 -42.42
C SER A 505 -4.86 28.39 -42.25
N VAL A 506 -4.46 29.06 -41.16
CA VAL A 506 -4.87 30.45 -40.87
C VAL A 506 -3.64 31.31 -40.60
N LYS A 507 -3.39 32.24 -41.52
CA LYS A 507 -2.18 33.10 -41.57
C LYS A 507 -2.49 34.57 -41.38
N GLY A 508 -3.71 35.01 -41.66
CA GLY A 508 -4.16 36.37 -41.37
C GLY A 508 -4.24 36.61 -39.87
N ASN A 509 -3.83 37.80 -39.41
CA ASN A 509 -4.10 38.20 -38.02
C ASN A 509 -5.61 38.34 -37.79
N ASN A 510 -6.06 38.17 -36.55
CA ASN A 510 -7.45 38.37 -36.13
C ASN A 510 -8.48 37.56 -36.95
N SER A 511 -8.04 36.47 -37.59
CA SER A 511 -8.79 35.72 -38.59
C SER A 511 -9.22 34.34 -38.07
N SER A 512 -10.24 33.72 -38.66
CA SER A 512 -10.76 32.43 -38.16
C SER A 512 -11.26 31.47 -39.24
N ALA A 513 -10.88 30.19 -39.15
CA ALA A 513 -11.38 29.13 -40.01
C ALA A 513 -12.13 28.05 -39.21
N PHE A 514 -13.31 27.65 -39.69
CA PHE A 514 -14.09 26.56 -39.14
C PHE A 514 -14.50 25.59 -40.26
N GLY A 515 -14.00 24.36 -40.24
CA GLY A 515 -14.39 23.29 -41.16
C GLY A 515 -13.24 22.46 -41.68
N TYR A 516 -13.09 22.35 -43.00
CA TYR A 516 -12.29 21.29 -43.63
C TYR A 516 -11.45 21.80 -44.81
N GLU A 517 -10.13 21.63 -44.77
CA GLU A 517 -9.18 21.91 -45.88
C GLU A 517 -9.17 23.38 -46.41
N THR A 518 -9.46 24.36 -45.56
CA THR A 518 -9.47 25.79 -45.94
C THR A 518 -8.16 26.53 -45.67
N LEU A 519 -7.90 27.62 -46.41
CA LEU A 519 -6.83 28.59 -46.13
C LEU A 519 -7.42 29.99 -45.97
N VAL A 520 -7.10 30.67 -44.86
CA VAL A 520 -7.40 32.10 -44.64
C VAL A 520 -6.09 32.85 -44.44
N SER A 521 -5.80 33.84 -45.29
CA SER A 521 -4.58 34.65 -45.21
C SER A 521 -4.80 36.16 -45.28
N GLY A 522 -5.99 36.64 -45.65
CA GLY A 522 -6.37 38.04 -45.45
C GLY A 522 -6.55 38.33 -43.95
N GLU A 523 -6.25 39.56 -43.52
CA GLU A 523 -6.40 40.01 -42.13
C GLU A 523 -7.88 40.25 -41.77
N GLY A 524 -8.28 40.02 -40.51
CA GLY A 524 -9.66 40.17 -40.04
C GLY A 524 -10.70 39.25 -40.72
N SER A 525 -10.25 38.22 -41.41
CA SER A 525 -11.06 37.44 -42.37
C SER A 525 -11.46 36.07 -41.84
N GLY A 526 -12.42 35.40 -42.47
CA GLY A 526 -12.85 34.09 -41.99
C GLY A 526 -13.59 33.20 -42.96
N VAL A 527 -13.70 31.93 -42.57
CA VAL A 527 -14.42 30.91 -43.34
C VAL A 527 -15.15 29.93 -42.43
N PHE A 528 -16.39 29.59 -42.79
CA PHE A 528 -17.16 28.49 -42.21
C PHE A 528 -17.57 27.54 -43.34
N GLY A 529 -16.86 26.42 -43.50
CA GLY A 529 -17.17 25.45 -44.55
C GLY A 529 -16.00 24.58 -45.03
N ARG A 530 -16.04 24.21 -46.31
CA ARG A 530 -15.16 23.19 -46.89
C ARG A 530 -14.35 23.72 -48.08
N GLY A 531 -13.04 23.63 -48.00
CA GLY A 531 -12.10 23.81 -49.10
C GLY A 531 -11.70 22.48 -49.75
N GLU A 532 -10.48 22.44 -50.27
CA GLU A 532 -9.86 21.27 -50.88
C GLU A 532 -8.33 21.44 -50.81
N TYR A 533 -7.64 20.43 -50.30
CA TYR A 533 -6.19 20.37 -50.21
C TYR A 533 -5.62 19.37 -51.22
N ASN A 534 -4.76 19.83 -52.12
CA ASN A 534 -3.99 18.96 -52.99
C ASN A 534 -2.55 18.84 -52.47
N TYR A 535 -2.08 17.62 -52.20
CA TYR A 535 -0.71 17.35 -51.76
C TYR A 535 0.39 17.94 -52.66
N SER A 536 0.12 18.17 -53.96
CA SER A 536 1.07 18.80 -54.89
C SER A 536 0.87 20.30 -55.12
N GLY A 537 -0.08 20.95 -54.44
CA GLY A 537 -0.47 22.35 -54.70
C GLY A 537 -1.04 23.14 -53.53
N GLY A 538 -1.17 22.54 -52.34
CA GLY A 538 -1.77 23.16 -51.16
C GLY A 538 -3.28 23.35 -51.26
N HIS A 539 -3.82 24.31 -50.51
CA HIS A 539 -5.24 24.66 -50.53
C HIS A 539 -5.62 25.36 -51.84
N ARG A 540 -6.60 24.78 -52.56
CA ARG A 540 -7.17 25.36 -53.78
C ARG A 540 -8.11 26.53 -53.49
N TYR A 541 -8.85 26.44 -52.39
CA TYR A 541 -9.87 27.39 -51.99
C TYR A 541 -9.39 28.23 -50.81
N LYS A 542 -9.44 29.56 -50.96
CA LYS A 542 -8.70 30.49 -50.11
C LYS A 542 -9.43 31.80 -49.88
N ILE A 543 -9.33 32.34 -48.68
CA ILE A 543 -9.77 33.70 -48.33
C ILE A 543 -8.52 34.56 -48.13
N GLU A 544 -8.08 35.22 -49.20
CA GLU A 544 -6.85 36.02 -49.27
C GLU A 544 -7.11 37.54 -49.16
N GLY A 545 -8.34 38.00 -49.45
CA GLY A 545 -8.77 39.40 -49.24
C GLY A 545 -9.05 39.69 -47.76
N ASN A 546 -8.81 40.92 -47.32
CA ASN A 546 -8.94 41.36 -45.91
C ASN A 546 -10.40 41.64 -45.52
N ASN A 547 -10.71 41.65 -44.22
CA ASN A 547 -12.04 41.85 -43.63
C ASN A 547 -13.16 41.01 -44.30
N SER A 548 -12.81 39.87 -44.89
CA SER A 548 -13.68 39.14 -45.81
C SER A 548 -14.09 37.78 -45.25
N TRP A 549 -15.36 37.41 -45.42
CA TRP A 549 -15.95 36.24 -44.78
C TRP A 549 -16.69 35.35 -45.77
N ALA A 550 -16.48 34.04 -45.69
CA ALA A 550 -17.16 33.06 -46.55
C ALA A 550 -17.84 31.93 -45.77
N ILE A 551 -19.14 31.75 -45.99
CA ILE A 551 -19.93 30.66 -45.40
C ILE A 551 -20.37 29.71 -46.52
N GLY A 552 -19.94 28.46 -46.44
CA GLY A 552 -20.22 27.39 -47.40
C GLY A 552 -18.94 26.79 -48.05
N SER A 553 -19.12 25.99 -49.09
CA SER A 553 -18.07 25.13 -49.66
C SER A 553 -17.50 25.66 -50.98
N TYR A 554 -16.20 25.44 -51.19
CA TYR A 554 -15.49 25.72 -52.45
C TYR A 554 -15.53 27.20 -52.86
N ASN A 555 -15.44 28.08 -51.85
CA ASN A 555 -15.42 29.53 -52.03
C ASN A 555 -14.00 30.09 -51.99
N SER A 556 -13.72 31.10 -52.80
CA SER A 556 -12.45 31.85 -52.80
C SER A 556 -12.67 33.36 -52.88
N ILE A 557 -11.82 34.11 -52.19
CA ILE A 557 -11.75 35.58 -52.24
C ILE A 557 -10.28 35.93 -52.46
N ALA A 558 -9.95 36.50 -53.62
CA ALA A 558 -8.56 36.77 -54.01
C ALA A 558 -7.91 37.88 -53.16
N ALA A 559 -6.58 37.94 -53.15
CA ALA A 559 -5.85 39.01 -52.47
C ALA A 559 -6.22 40.40 -53.03
N GLY A 560 -6.49 41.37 -52.15
CA GLY A 560 -6.98 42.69 -52.52
C GLY A 560 -8.45 42.73 -52.97
N ALA A 561 -9.22 41.65 -52.74
CA ALA A 561 -10.68 41.67 -52.82
C ALA A 561 -11.26 41.83 -51.40
N ASP A 562 -11.15 43.04 -50.86
CA ASP A 562 -11.35 43.30 -49.42
C ASP A 562 -12.80 43.68 -49.03
N ASN A 563 -13.17 43.39 -47.79
CA ASN A 563 -14.48 43.63 -47.17
C ASN A 563 -15.65 42.82 -47.76
N ASN A 564 -15.38 41.73 -48.49
CA ASN A 564 -16.40 40.94 -49.20
C ASN A 564 -17.02 39.83 -48.33
N HIS A 565 -18.30 39.54 -48.56
CA HIS A 565 -19.06 38.54 -47.81
C HIS A 565 -19.74 37.53 -48.73
N ILE A 566 -19.44 36.23 -48.54
CA ILE A 566 -20.03 35.11 -49.28
C ILE A 566 -20.94 34.28 -48.37
N LEU A 567 -22.16 34.00 -48.83
CA LEU A 567 -23.06 33.00 -48.24
C LEU A 567 -23.58 32.07 -49.35
N GLY A 568 -22.82 31.02 -49.66
CA GLY A 568 -23.10 30.15 -50.81
C GLY A 568 -22.01 29.11 -51.04
N ASN A 569 -22.05 28.42 -52.17
CA ASN A 569 -21.03 27.45 -52.57
C ASN A 569 -20.49 27.76 -53.97
N ASN A 570 -19.26 27.37 -54.25
CA ASN A 570 -18.63 27.50 -55.57
C ASN A 570 -18.56 28.96 -56.07
N ILE A 571 -18.31 29.92 -55.17
CA ILE A 571 -18.20 31.36 -55.49
C ILE A 571 -16.72 31.77 -55.46
N ALA A 572 -16.24 32.43 -56.52
CA ALA A 572 -14.92 33.03 -56.58
C ALA A 572 -15.03 34.54 -56.79
N ILE A 573 -14.49 35.34 -55.88
CA ILE A 573 -14.39 36.80 -56.02
C ILE A 573 -12.98 37.16 -56.51
N GLY A 574 -12.91 37.85 -57.64
CA GLY A 574 -11.67 38.32 -58.25
C GLY A 574 -11.05 39.52 -57.53
N ALA A 575 -9.74 39.71 -57.69
CA ALA A 575 -9.00 40.81 -57.09
C ALA A 575 -9.55 42.18 -57.53
N GLY A 576 -9.60 43.15 -56.61
CA GLY A 576 -10.10 44.50 -56.88
C GLY A 576 -11.62 44.70 -56.74
N ILE A 577 -12.39 43.61 -56.64
CA ILE A 577 -13.81 43.67 -56.23
C ILE A 577 -13.84 43.81 -54.70
N THR A 578 -14.53 44.82 -54.17
CA THR A 578 -14.56 45.15 -52.74
C THR A 578 -15.97 45.35 -52.22
N GLY A 579 -16.17 45.23 -50.90
CA GLY A 579 -17.39 45.65 -50.20
C GLY A 579 -18.68 44.89 -50.59
N SER A 580 -18.57 43.82 -51.37
CA SER A 580 -19.71 43.17 -52.02
C SER A 580 -20.22 41.95 -51.25
N ILE A 581 -21.52 41.67 -51.38
CA ILE A 581 -22.21 40.56 -50.74
C ILE A 581 -22.69 39.58 -51.83
N VAL A 582 -22.30 38.31 -51.76
CA VAL A 582 -22.61 37.30 -52.78
C VAL A 582 -23.38 36.13 -52.18
N LEU A 583 -24.64 35.96 -52.61
CA LEU A 583 -25.58 35.00 -52.03
C LEU A 583 -25.91 33.85 -52.98
N GLY A 584 -25.74 32.62 -52.50
CA GLY A 584 -26.22 31.36 -53.09
C GLY A 584 -25.27 30.64 -54.05
N ASP A 585 -25.39 29.31 -54.14
CA ASP A 585 -24.56 28.44 -55.00
C ASP A 585 -24.37 28.94 -56.44
N LYS A 586 -23.12 29.09 -56.88
CA LYS A 586 -22.70 29.54 -58.23
C LYS A 586 -23.23 30.91 -58.65
N SER A 587 -23.31 31.84 -57.70
CA SER A 587 -23.43 33.27 -57.99
C SER A 587 -22.07 33.85 -58.42
N THR A 588 -22.09 34.90 -59.23
CA THR A 588 -20.91 35.68 -59.65
C THR A 588 -21.04 37.11 -59.16
N VAL A 589 -19.92 37.82 -59.07
CA VAL A 589 -19.86 39.26 -58.83
C VAL A 589 -18.75 39.83 -59.70
N GLU A 590 -19.01 40.99 -60.30
CA GLU A 590 -18.16 41.62 -61.33
C GLU A 590 -17.82 43.08 -60.99
N GLU A 591 -18.51 43.69 -60.02
CA GLU A 591 -18.35 45.08 -59.60
C GLU A 591 -18.38 45.20 -58.06
N SER A 592 -17.64 46.17 -57.53
CA SER A 592 -17.57 46.50 -56.08
C SER A 592 -18.88 47.10 -55.55
N ASP A 593 -19.04 47.03 -54.22
CA ASP A 593 -20.18 47.58 -53.47
C ASP A 593 -21.56 47.05 -53.92
N THR A 594 -21.61 45.83 -54.46
CA THR A 594 -22.84 45.19 -54.98
C THR A 594 -23.41 44.08 -54.08
N LEU A 595 -24.73 43.88 -54.16
CA LEU A 595 -25.41 42.69 -53.64
C LEU A 595 -25.74 41.73 -54.80
N SER A 596 -24.89 40.73 -55.02
CA SER A 596 -25.19 39.67 -55.99
C SER A 596 -25.99 38.53 -55.36
N ILE A 597 -27.03 38.13 -56.07
CA ILE A 597 -27.91 36.99 -55.70
C ILE A 597 -27.93 35.90 -56.78
N GLY A 598 -27.03 35.94 -57.76
CA GLY A 598 -27.09 35.05 -58.93
C GLY A 598 -25.89 35.19 -59.84
N SER A 599 -26.05 34.69 -61.06
CA SER A 599 -25.15 34.88 -62.20
C SER A 599 -26.00 35.01 -63.47
N GLU A 600 -25.41 35.43 -64.60
CA GLU A 600 -26.11 35.63 -65.88
C GLU A 600 -26.99 34.44 -66.30
N ASN A 601 -26.57 33.23 -65.94
CA ASN A 601 -27.21 31.97 -66.31
C ASN A 601 -28.08 31.38 -65.18
N LYS A 602 -28.19 32.06 -64.03
CA LYS A 602 -28.83 31.56 -62.81
C LYS A 602 -29.26 32.70 -61.86
N GLN A 603 -30.15 33.58 -62.33
CA GLN A 603 -30.76 34.61 -61.50
C GLN A 603 -31.65 34.01 -60.40
N ARG A 604 -31.75 34.69 -59.25
CA ARG A 604 -32.71 34.37 -58.19
C ARG A 604 -33.77 35.46 -58.08
N LYS A 605 -34.97 35.08 -57.66
CA LYS A 605 -36.07 36.02 -57.41
C LYS A 605 -35.98 36.55 -55.98
N ILE A 606 -35.90 37.87 -55.82
CA ILE A 606 -36.20 38.51 -54.53
C ILE A 606 -37.73 38.50 -54.38
N VAL A 607 -38.22 37.93 -53.27
CA VAL A 607 -39.65 37.84 -52.94
C VAL A 607 -39.93 38.49 -51.60
N HIS A 608 -41.19 38.87 -51.36
CA HIS A 608 -41.61 39.63 -50.17
C HIS A 608 -40.99 41.03 -50.02
N VAL A 609 -40.49 41.63 -51.11
CA VAL A 609 -40.08 43.03 -51.15
C VAL A 609 -41.30 43.93 -50.91
N ALA A 610 -41.25 44.74 -49.85
CA ALA A 610 -42.26 45.76 -49.54
C ALA A 610 -42.35 46.83 -50.65
N LYS A 611 -43.27 47.79 -50.54
CA LYS A 611 -43.21 48.95 -51.44
C LYS A 611 -42.04 49.84 -51.01
N GLY A 612 -41.11 50.12 -51.94
CA GLY A 612 -40.08 51.13 -51.75
C GLY A 612 -40.69 52.52 -51.57
N THR A 613 -40.07 53.32 -50.72
CA THR A 613 -40.52 54.65 -50.26
C THR A 613 -39.47 55.74 -50.42
N SER A 614 -38.19 55.37 -50.47
CA SER A 614 -37.05 56.24 -50.81
C SER A 614 -36.58 55.96 -52.24
N ASP A 615 -35.92 56.94 -52.87
CA ASP A 615 -35.42 56.83 -54.25
C ASP A 615 -34.39 55.70 -54.45
N THR A 616 -33.79 55.20 -53.37
CA THR A 616 -32.82 54.09 -53.33
C THR A 616 -33.46 52.73 -53.03
N ASP A 617 -34.76 52.64 -52.77
CA ASP A 617 -35.41 51.39 -52.39
C ASP A 617 -35.68 50.49 -53.60
N ALA A 618 -35.58 49.17 -53.41
CA ALA A 618 -35.90 48.20 -54.46
C ALA A 618 -37.39 48.23 -54.83
N VAL A 619 -37.71 48.78 -56.00
CA VAL A 619 -39.07 48.85 -56.55
C VAL A 619 -39.64 47.45 -56.75
N ASN A 620 -40.73 47.12 -56.03
CA ASN A 620 -41.35 45.80 -56.17
C ASN A 620 -42.21 45.70 -57.43
N LYS A 621 -42.48 44.46 -57.89
CA LYS A 621 -43.27 44.22 -59.12
C LYS A 621 -44.63 44.94 -59.10
N LYS A 622 -45.32 45.02 -57.95
CA LYS A 622 -46.59 45.75 -57.87
C LYS A 622 -46.41 47.26 -58.04
N GLN A 623 -45.34 47.88 -57.55
CA GLN A 623 -45.08 49.30 -57.84
C GLN A 623 -44.81 49.54 -59.31
N MET A 624 -44.03 48.65 -59.96
CA MET A 624 -43.80 48.73 -61.39
C MET A 624 -45.10 48.53 -62.18
N GLU A 625 -45.97 47.60 -61.78
CA GLU A 625 -47.30 47.40 -62.38
C GLU A 625 -48.25 48.59 -62.12
N ASP A 626 -48.25 49.17 -60.92
CA ASP A 626 -49.05 50.35 -60.58
C ASP A 626 -48.57 51.58 -61.39
N ALA A 627 -47.25 51.74 -61.59
CA ALA A 627 -46.66 52.82 -62.39
C ALA A 627 -46.88 52.60 -63.91
N ILE A 628 -46.75 51.37 -64.41
CA ILE A 628 -47.08 51.03 -65.80
C ILE A 628 -48.58 51.19 -66.04
N ALA A 629 -49.44 50.88 -65.07
CA ALA A 629 -50.87 51.16 -65.16
C ALA A 629 -51.18 52.67 -65.20
N ALA A 630 -50.39 53.51 -64.50
CA ALA A 630 -50.48 54.97 -64.60
C ALA A 630 -50.00 55.54 -65.95
N ILE A 631 -49.25 54.77 -66.75
CA ILE A 631 -48.74 55.15 -68.08
C ILE A 631 -49.60 54.56 -69.21
N GLY A 632 -50.02 53.30 -69.08
CA GLY A 632 -50.62 52.47 -70.13
C GLY A 632 -51.81 51.61 -69.68
N GLY A 633 -52.43 51.91 -68.54
CA GLY A 633 -53.73 51.36 -68.17
C GLY A 633 -54.82 51.90 -69.10
N SER A 634 -55.62 51.02 -69.70
CA SER A 634 -56.63 51.37 -70.71
C SER A 634 -57.69 52.33 -70.17
N GLY A 635 -57.73 53.57 -70.67
CA GLY A 635 -58.80 54.52 -70.34
C GLY A 635 -58.49 55.97 -70.73
N THR A 636 -57.61 56.63 -69.97
CA THR A 636 -57.34 58.08 -70.09
C THR A 636 -55.91 58.47 -69.72
N SER A 637 -54.93 58.14 -70.57
CA SER A 637 -53.58 58.75 -70.50
C SER A 637 -53.63 60.19 -71.04
N SER A 638 -54.29 61.07 -70.28
CA SER A 638 -54.61 62.45 -70.67
C SER A 638 -53.43 63.39 -70.44
N PHE A 639 -52.93 64.03 -71.50
CA PHE A 639 -52.08 65.21 -71.36
C PHE A 639 -52.92 66.38 -70.82
N LYS A 640 -52.61 66.82 -69.59
CA LYS A 640 -53.30 67.93 -68.92
C LYS A 640 -52.80 69.27 -69.44
N PHE A 641 -53.50 69.82 -70.45
CA PHE A 641 -53.32 71.21 -70.85
C PHE A 641 -54.18 72.12 -69.96
N LYS A 642 -53.54 73.05 -69.22
CA LYS A 642 -54.25 74.12 -68.53
C LYS A 642 -54.65 75.22 -69.52
N GLY A 643 -55.95 75.32 -69.78
CA GLY A 643 -56.51 76.48 -70.49
C GLY A 643 -56.44 77.75 -69.64
N ASN A 644 -56.52 78.92 -70.28
CA ASN A 644 -56.39 80.24 -69.64
C ASN A 644 -57.56 80.63 -68.70
N THR A 645 -58.45 79.67 -68.39
CA THR A 645 -59.55 79.78 -67.41
C THR A 645 -59.28 78.98 -66.13
N GLY A 646 -58.12 78.33 -66.00
CA GLY A 646 -57.71 77.58 -64.80
C GLY A 646 -58.29 76.17 -64.65
N THR A 647 -59.37 75.85 -65.38
CA THR A 647 -59.95 74.49 -65.45
C THR A 647 -59.10 73.57 -66.33
N GLU A 648 -58.63 72.46 -65.75
CA GLU A 648 -58.02 71.35 -66.49
C GLU A 648 -59.12 70.56 -67.24
N GLN A 649 -58.86 70.17 -68.48
CA GLN A 649 -59.78 69.36 -69.31
C GLN A 649 -59.05 68.14 -69.87
N ASN A 650 -59.72 66.98 -69.86
CA ASN A 650 -59.15 65.71 -70.27
C ASN A 650 -59.50 65.39 -71.74
N HIS A 651 -58.47 65.22 -72.58
CA HIS A 651 -58.62 64.74 -73.96
C HIS A 651 -57.86 63.43 -74.17
N ASN A 652 -58.49 62.49 -74.88
CA ASN A 652 -57.91 61.20 -75.28
C ASN A 652 -57.43 61.25 -76.73
N LEU A 653 -56.22 60.74 -77.01
CA LEU A 653 -55.60 60.79 -78.34
C LEU A 653 -56.25 59.87 -79.40
N SER A 654 -57.22 59.03 -79.03
CA SER A 654 -57.89 58.10 -79.96
C SER A 654 -59.24 58.59 -80.49
N ASN A 655 -59.69 59.78 -80.10
CA ASN A 655 -60.88 60.38 -80.69
C ASN A 655 -60.53 61.05 -82.02
N VAL A 656 -61.04 60.53 -83.14
CA VAL A 656 -61.09 61.27 -84.40
C VAL A 656 -61.92 62.53 -84.18
N LEU A 657 -61.34 63.71 -84.42
CA LEU A 657 -62.11 64.96 -84.51
C LEU A 657 -62.87 64.95 -85.85
N ALA A 658 -64.02 64.28 -85.86
CA ALA A 658 -64.82 64.04 -87.05
C ALA A 658 -65.54 65.32 -87.51
N ILE A 659 -64.82 66.19 -88.22
CA ILE A 659 -65.41 67.30 -88.97
C ILE A 659 -65.89 66.75 -90.32
N ASN A 660 -67.14 66.26 -90.35
CA ASN A 660 -67.80 65.92 -91.61
C ASN A 660 -68.09 67.22 -92.37
N GLY A 661 -67.23 67.56 -93.33
CA GLY A 661 -67.54 68.58 -94.33
C GLY A 661 -68.63 68.06 -95.28
N ASP A 662 -69.72 68.83 -95.40
CA ASP A 662 -70.67 68.72 -96.51
C ASP A 662 -70.26 69.69 -97.63
N ASP A 663 -71.08 69.83 -98.68
CA ASP A 663 -70.77 70.64 -99.87
C ASP A 663 -70.37 72.10 -99.56
N ASN A 664 -70.69 72.61 -98.38
CA ASN A 664 -70.42 73.99 -97.97
C ASN A 664 -69.05 74.19 -97.30
N ILE A 665 -68.40 73.14 -96.78
CA ILE A 665 -67.13 73.24 -96.03
C ILE A 665 -66.13 72.20 -96.50
N SER A 666 -64.95 72.63 -96.95
CA SER A 666 -63.81 71.75 -97.22
C SER A 666 -62.79 71.78 -96.07
N THR A 667 -62.23 70.60 -95.79
CA THR A 667 -61.11 70.41 -94.88
C THR A 667 -60.03 69.60 -95.58
N THR A 668 -58.82 70.13 -95.67
CA THR A 668 -57.69 69.45 -96.30
C THR A 668 -56.52 69.42 -95.33
N ALA A 669 -56.11 68.22 -94.93
CA ALA A 669 -54.84 68.04 -94.22
C ALA A 669 -53.69 68.27 -95.20
N SER A 670 -52.73 69.11 -94.82
CA SER A 670 -51.44 69.22 -95.52
C SER A 670 -50.34 68.60 -94.67
N ASN A 671 -49.23 68.20 -95.30
CA ASN A 671 -48.29 67.22 -94.75
C ASN A 671 -47.37 67.75 -93.63
N ALA A 672 -47.79 68.79 -92.89
CA ALA A 672 -47.13 69.32 -91.70
C ALA A 672 -48.15 70.04 -90.77
N ASP A 673 -48.59 69.34 -89.73
CA ASP A 673 -49.12 69.82 -88.44
C ASP A 673 -50.18 70.94 -88.41
N THR A 674 -50.86 71.23 -89.52
CA THR A 674 -51.94 72.24 -89.59
C THR A 674 -53.14 71.74 -90.39
N LEU A 675 -54.33 71.82 -89.77
CA LEU A 675 -55.61 71.55 -90.39
C LEU A 675 -56.25 72.87 -90.82
N LEU A 676 -56.54 73.03 -92.12
CA LEU A 676 -57.18 74.22 -92.66
C LEU A 676 -58.64 73.93 -93.00
N ILE A 677 -59.54 74.79 -92.51
CA ILE A 677 -61.00 74.71 -92.72
C ILE A 677 -61.42 75.94 -93.53
N ARG A 678 -62.20 75.75 -94.61
CA ARG A 678 -62.67 76.84 -95.47
C ARG A 678 -64.12 76.62 -95.89
N LEU A 679 -64.87 77.72 -96.03
CA LEU A 679 -66.17 77.71 -96.73
C LEU A 679 -65.93 77.58 -98.24
N ASN A 680 -66.77 76.80 -98.91
CA ASN A 680 -66.69 76.55 -100.35
C ASN A 680 -67.44 77.62 -101.17
N SER A 681 -68.51 78.20 -100.62
CA SER A 681 -69.25 79.34 -101.18
C SER A 681 -70.15 80.00 -100.12
N ASP A 682 -70.88 81.06 -100.49
CA ASP A 682 -71.97 81.62 -99.68
C ASP A 682 -73.18 80.66 -99.63
N ILE A 683 -73.89 80.61 -98.51
CA ILE A 683 -74.89 79.58 -98.21
C ILE A 683 -76.33 80.04 -98.54
N ASN A 684 -77.13 79.17 -99.17
CA ASN A 684 -78.58 79.33 -99.38
C ASN A 684 -79.37 78.14 -98.79
N LEU A 685 -80.60 78.36 -98.30
CA LEU A 685 -81.35 77.39 -97.49
C LEU A 685 -82.85 77.30 -97.84
N ASN A 686 -83.37 76.08 -97.99
CA ASN A 686 -84.78 75.82 -98.37
C ASN A 686 -85.79 75.93 -97.21
N SER A 687 -85.36 75.78 -95.96
CA SER A 687 -86.22 76.01 -94.78
C SER A 687 -85.41 76.68 -93.68
N ILE A 688 -85.63 77.97 -93.50
CA ILE A 688 -84.88 78.78 -92.54
C ILE A 688 -85.52 78.65 -91.15
N LYS A 689 -84.99 77.74 -90.33
CA LYS A 689 -85.27 77.70 -88.88
C LYS A 689 -84.45 78.77 -88.14
N THR A 690 -84.63 80.01 -88.55
CA THR A 690 -84.14 81.23 -87.88
C THR A 690 -85.30 82.22 -87.74
N ALA A 691 -85.04 83.48 -87.38
CA ALA A 691 -86.05 84.52 -87.20
C ALA A 691 -86.65 85.04 -88.53
N MET A 692 -87.04 84.16 -89.47
CA MET A 692 -87.59 84.56 -90.77
C MET A 692 -89.05 85.06 -90.72
N VAL A 693 -89.63 85.16 -89.52
CA VAL A 693 -90.79 86.03 -89.29
C VAL A 693 -90.33 87.49 -89.41
N LYS A 694 -90.55 88.12 -90.57
CA LYS A 694 -90.27 89.55 -90.75
C LYS A 694 -91.34 90.39 -90.05
N MET A 695 -91.11 90.65 -88.78
CA MET A 695 -91.94 91.54 -87.96
C MET A 695 -91.69 93.01 -88.36
N SER A 696 -92.76 93.80 -88.48
CA SER A 696 -92.69 95.25 -88.68
C SER A 696 -93.74 95.97 -87.82
N ALA A 697 -93.68 97.30 -87.76
CA ALA A 697 -94.66 98.12 -87.05
C ALA A 697 -96.08 98.12 -87.70
N THR A 698 -96.27 97.45 -88.85
CA THR A 698 -97.54 97.43 -89.60
C THR A 698 -98.12 96.03 -89.83
N GLY A 699 -97.45 94.95 -89.41
CA GLY A 699 -98.02 93.60 -89.48
C GLY A 699 -97.03 92.45 -89.39
N ILE A 700 -97.56 91.24 -89.63
CA ILE A 700 -96.78 90.01 -89.82
C ILE A 700 -96.99 89.57 -91.27
N ASP A 701 -95.91 89.47 -92.05
CA ASP A 701 -95.98 88.88 -93.38
C ASP A 701 -95.68 87.36 -93.31
N LEU A 702 -96.63 86.56 -93.79
CA LEU A 702 -96.50 85.11 -93.98
C LEU A 702 -96.24 84.75 -95.46
N ALA A 703 -95.93 85.74 -96.29
CA ALA A 703 -95.51 85.63 -97.69
C ALA A 703 -96.42 84.72 -98.55
N ASN A 704 -97.74 84.91 -98.42
CA ASN A 704 -98.79 84.14 -99.11
C ASN A 704 -98.78 82.60 -98.88
N GLN A 705 -98.18 82.10 -97.79
CA GLN A 705 -98.31 80.68 -97.45
C GLN A 705 -99.72 80.31 -96.96
N LYS A 706 -100.15 79.07 -97.25
CA LYS A 706 -101.44 78.53 -96.77
C LYS A 706 -101.38 78.27 -95.27
N ILE A 707 -102.28 78.91 -94.52
CA ILE A 707 -102.62 78.47 -93.17
C ILE A 707 -103.39 77.15 -93.30
N THR A 708 -102.90 76.10 -92.64
CA THR A 708 -103.55 74.78 -92.55
C THR A 708 -103.81 74.45 -91.08
N ASN A 709 -104.75 73.53 -90.82
CA ASN A 709 -105.26 73.22 -89.47
C ASN A 709 -105.87 74.45 -88.74
N LEU A 710 -106.43 75.41 -89.48
CA LEU A 710 -107.22 76.51 -88.93
C LEU A 710 -108.54 75.98 -88.35
N ALA A 711 -108.78 76.22 -87.06
CA ALA A 711 -110.04 75.90 -86.39
C ALA A 711 -111.15 76.91 -86.78
N ASP A 712 -112.40 76.59 -86.43
CA ASP A 712 -113.54 77.49 -86.62
C ASP A 712 -113.48 78.67 -85.62
N GLY A 713 -113.25 79.89 -86.11
CA GLY A 713 -113.01 81.11 -85.31
C GLY A 713 -114.27 81.89 -84.89
N THR A 714 -114.15 82.77 -83.90
CA THR A 714 -115.29 83.38 -83.21
C THR A 714 -115.99 84.46 -84.05
N VAL A 715 -117.26 84.23 -84.39
CA VAL A 715 -118.14 85.23 -85.03
C VAL A 715 -118.75 86.13 -83.96
N SER A 716 -118.16 87.30 -83.73
CA SER A 716 -118.65 88.32 -82.80
C SER A 716 -118.33 89.74 -83.25
N SER A 717 -119.06 90.74 -82.74
CA SER A 717 -118.92 92.16 -83.11
C SER A 717 -117.61 92.82 -82.66
N SER A 718 -116.77 92.12 -81.90
CA SER A 718 -115.45 92.56 -81.45
C SER A 718 -114.32 91.62 -81.90
N SER A 719 -114.61 90.64 -82.75
CA SER A 719 -113.62 89.67 -83.23
C SER A 719 -112.59 90.31 -84.17
N LYS A 720 -111.33 89.87 -84.03
CA LYS A 720 -110.25 90.11 -85.01
C LYS A 720 -109.67 88.78 -85.53
N GLU A 721 -110.43 87.70 -85.41
CA GLU A 721 -110.05 86.35 -85.82
C GLU A 721 -110.31 86.12 -87.32
N ALA A 722 -109.61 85.16 -87.92
CA ALA A 722 -109.83 84.76 -89.31
C ALA A 722 -110.88 83.63 -89.39
N VAL A 723 -111.87 83.77 -90.28
CA VAL A 723 -112.96 82.80 -90.43
C VAL A 723 -112.56 81.60 -91.30
N SER A 724 -113.01 80.41 -90.92
CA SER A 724 -112.84 79.18 -91.69
C SER A 724 -113.89 79.06 -92.81
N GLY A 725 -113.53 78.42 -93.92
CA GLY A 725 -114.44 78.19 -95.05
C GLY A 725 -115.69 77.35 -94.70
N LYS A 726 -115.63 76.55 -93.64
CA LYS A 726 -116.76 75.77 -93.10
C LYS A 726 -117.79 76.67 -92.41
N GLN A 727 -117.38 77.83 -91.89
CA GLN A 727 -118.23 78.73 -91.12
C GLN A 727 -119.06 79.63 -92.04
N LEU A 728 -118.44 80.18 -93.08
CA LEU A 728 -119.10 81.07 -94.04
C LEU A 728 -120.27 80.38 -94.77
N PHE A 729 -120.16 79.07 -95.03
CA PHE A 729 -121.22 78.27 -95.63
C PHE A 729 -122.39 77.97 -94.66
N ASN A 730 -122.10 77.62 -93.40
CA ASN A 730 -123.12 77.22 -92.42
C ASN A 730 -124.05 78.35 -91.95
N VAL A 731 -123.57 79.60 -91.93
CA VAL A 731 -124.38 80.75 -91.48
C VAL A 731 -125.47 81.09 -92.51
N SER A 732 -125.17 80.95 -93.81
CA SER A 732 -126.05 81.32 -94.93
C SER A 732 -127.29 80.43 -95.12
N SER A 733 -127.58 79.50 -94.19
CA SER A 733 -128.63 78.48 -94.35
C SER A 733 -129.53 78.25 -93.12
N ARG A 734 -129.34 78.99 -92.01
CA ARG A 734 -129.95 78.62 -90.70
C ARG A 734 -130.81 79.67 -90.00
N ILE A 735 -130.65 80.96 -90.25
CA ILE A 735 -131.37 82.00 -89.48
C ILE A 735 -132.76 82.34 -90.06
N ASP A 736 -133.02 82.02 -91.34
CA ASP A 736 -134.35 82.17 -91.98
C ASP A 736 -135.45 81.24 -91.39
N ASN A 737 -135.16 80.45 -90.35
CA ASN A 737 -135.99 79.31 -89.92
C ASN A 737 -136.51 79.33 -88.46
N PHE A 738 -136.11 80.25 -87.57
CA PHE A 738 -136.45 80.14 -86.13
C PHE A 738 -136.93 81.42 -85.42
N ALA A 739 -137.91 82.10 -85.99
CA ALA A 739 -138.59 83.24 -85.38
C ALA A 739 -139.70 82.85 -84.35
N ASN A 740 -139.42 81.95 -83.37
CA ASN A 740 -140.44 81.45 -82.43
C ASN A 740 -139.93 81.10 -81.00
N ALA A 741 -140.72 81.53 -79.99
CA ALA A 741 -140.96 80.94 -78.65
C ALA A 741 -139.92 81.02 -77.48
N THR A 742 -140.20 81.94 -76.54
CA THR A 742 -140.34 81.79 -75.06
C THR A 742 -139.36 80.97 -74.16
N ASP A 743 -138.60 81.70 -73.34
CA ASP A 743 -138.77 81.96 -71.87
C ASP A 743 -138.49 80.94 -70.71
N THR A 744 -137.97 81.52 -69.61
CA THR A 744 -137.88 81.18 -68.14
C THR A 744 -137.72 79.78 -67.50
N THR A 745 -136.72 79.75 -66.57
CA THR A 745 -136.69 79.26 -65.14
C THR A 745 -136.49 77.78 -64.71
N ILE A 746 -136.02 77.69 -63.43
CA ILE A 746 -135.59 76.56 -62.55
C ILE A 746 -134.05 76.44 -62.52
N ASP A 747 -133.29 76.83 -61.47
CA ASP A 747 -133.46 76.94 -59.99
C ASP A 747 -133.12 75.67 -59.19
N VAL A 748 -132.65 75.85 -57.95
CA VAL A 748 -131.60 75.04 -57.30
C VAL A 748 -132.15 73.88 -56.45
N ASP A 749 -131.24 73.00 -55.98
CA ASP A 749 -131.42 71.91 -55.01
C ASP A 749 -132.37 70.74 -55.37
N ALA A 750 -133.26 70.90 -56.35
CA ALA A 750 -134.29 69.93 -56.74
C ALA A 750 -133.78 68.51 -57.10
N TRP A 751 -132.47 68.33 -57.36
CA TRP A 751 -131.86 67.02 -57.62
C TRP A 751 -130.67 66.63 -56.73
N LYS A 752 -130.36 67.38 -55.66
CA LYS A 752 -129.51 66.82 -54.56
C LYS A 752 -130.18 65.62 -53.88
N ALA A 753 -131.50 65.49 -54.01
CA ALA A 753 -132.30 64.48 -53.33
C ALA A 753 -132.69 63.25 -54.18
N LYS A 754 -132.44 63.21 -55.50
CA LYS A 754 -132.96 62.15 -56.38
C LYS A 754 -131.91 61.13 -56.85
N LEU A 755 -131.64 60.21 -55.90
CA LEU A 755 -131.32 58.80 -56.14
C LEU A 755 -129.85 58.40 -56.43
N GLY A 756 -128.89 59.13 -55.86
CA GLY A 756 -127.55 58.59 -55.57
C GLY A 756 -126.60 59.63 -54.99
N VAL A 757 -125.86 59.49 -53.88
CA VAL A 757 -125.46 58.32 -53.06
C VAL A 757 -124.96 57.09 -53.83
N ASN A 758 -123.78 56.52 -53.54
CA ASN A 758 -123.05 56.58 -52.27
C ASN A 758 -121.53 56.37 -52.42
N SER A 759 -120.77 56.91 -51.45
CA SER A 759 -119.59 56.32 -50.75
C SER A 759 -118.54 55.48 -51.52
N ASP A 760 -117.22 55.58 -51.28
CA ASP A 760 -116.33 56.44 -50.48
C ASP A 760 -114.86 55.97 -50.74
N HIS A 761 -113.74 56.61 -50.37
CA HIS A 761 -113.40 57.88 -49.69
C HIS A 761 -112.38 58.66 -50.58
N GLY A 762 -112.01 59.93 -50.33
CA GLY A 762 -112.50 60.87 -49.32
C GLY A 762 -111.41 61.77 -48.68
N THR A 763 -110.83 62.69 -49.46
CA THR A 763 -110.20 63.98 -49.01
C THR A 763 -109.01 63.88 -48.02
N VAL A 764 -108.27 64.91 -47.58
CA VAL A 764 -108.43 66.37 -47.27
C VAL A 764 -107.03 67.02 -47.46
N ILE A 765 -106.73 68.18 -48.07
CA ILE A 765 -107.25 69.57 -48.14
C ILE A 765 -107.18 70.37 -46.82
N ASP A 766 -106.06 71.05 -46.51
CA ASP A 766 -106.10 72.49 -46.11
C ASP A 766 -104.73 73.19 -45.90
N THR A 767 -104.54 74.29 -46.63
CA THR A 767 -104.48 75.69 -46.13
C THR A 767 -103.60 76.09 -44.90
N TYR A 768 -102.46 76.73 -45.22
CA TYR A 768 -101.83 77.92 -44.55
C TYR A 768 -100.91 77.85 -43.29
N THR A 769 -99.97 78.81 -43.28
CA THR A 769 -99.25 79.48 -42.15
C THR A 769 -98.23 78.76 -41.25
N LYS A 770 -96.94 78.95 -41.61
CA LYS A 770 -95.90 79.76 -40.90
C LYS A 770 -95.66 79.57 -39.37
N ALA A 771 -94.37 79.38 -39.04
CA ALA A 771 -93.72 79.49 -37.70
C ALA A 771 -94.06 78.33 -36.71
N GLU A 772 -93.25 77.98 -35.69
CA GLU A 772 -91.83 78.26 -35.38
C GLU A 772 -91.29 77.23 -34.36
N THR A 773 -89.98 76.93 -34.42
CA THR A 773 -89.17 76.37 -33.31
C THR A 773 -89.43 74.92 -32.82
N ASP A 774 -88.40 74.39 -32.15
CA ASP A 774 -88.40 73.46 -31.00
C ASP A 774 -88.40 71.92 -31.11
N ASN A 775 -87.51 71.36 -30.28
CA ASN A 775 -87.47 70.07 -29.55
C ASN A 775 -87.98 68.77 -30.24
N LYS A 776 -87.14 67.75 -30.48
CA LYS A 776 -86.34 66.88 -29.56
C LYS A 776 -87.11 65.70 -28.96
N LEU A 777 -86.39 64.57 -28.89
CA LEU A 777 -86.66 63.32 -28.14
C LEU A 777 -87.92 62.53 -28.58
N ASP A 778 -87.70 61.30 -29.04
CA ASP A 778 -88.00 60.19 -28.14
C ASP A 778 -87.00 59.02 -28.25
N ALA A 779 -86.98 58.23 -27.17
CA ALA A 779 -85.76 57.81 -26.48
C ALA A 779 -85.98 56.54 -25.61
N LYS A 780 -84.97 55.65 -25.61
CA LYS A 780 -84.79 54.49 -24.70
C LYS A 780 -85.85 53.37 -24.90
N ALA A 781 -85.76 52.16 -24.32
CA ALA A 781 -84.78 51.51 -23.42
C ALA A 781 -84.55 50.04 -23.91
N ASP A 782 -83.84 49.09 -23.27
CA ASP A 782 -83.28 49.02 -21.90
C ASP A 782 -82.06 48.05 -21.80
N LYS A 783 -81.55 47.79 -20.58
CA LYS A 783 -80.36 46.99 -20.26
C LYS A 783 -80.67 45.72 -19.43
N SER A 784 -79.81 44.69 -19.54
CA SER A 784 -79.56 43.76 -18.42
C SER A 784 -78.16 43.13 -18.45
N ASN A 785 -77.58 42.94 -17.26
CA ASN A 785 -76.21 42.45 -17.01
C ASN A 785 -75.94 41.00 -17.46
N VAL A 786 -74.67 40.69 -17.80
CA VAL A 786 -73.81 39.78 -17.01
C VAL A 786 -72.37 40.33 -17.03
N TYR A 787 -71.66 40.25 -15.90
CA TYR A 787 -70.23 40.57 -15.74
C TYR A 787 -69.42 39.28 -15.55
N THR A 788 -68.19 39.27 -16.06
CA THR A 788 -66.98 38.91 -15.26
C THR A 788 -65.83 39.83 -15.67
N LYS A 789 -64.99 40.24 -14.72
CA LYS A 789 -63.95 41.27 -14.89
C LYS A 789 -62.64 40.86 -14.19
N ALA A 790 -61.54 40.88 -14.96
CA ALA A 790 -60.16 41.19 -14.57
C ALA A 790 -59.41 41.43 -15.91
N GLU A 791 -58.67 42.52 -16.18
CA GLU A 791 -57.53 43.12 -15.46
C GLU A 791 -56.27 42.22 -15.51
N SER A 792 -55.08 42.68 -15.94
CA SER A 792 -54.66 44.06 -16.30
C SER A 792 -53.44 44.12 -17.25
N ASP A 793 -53.18 45.33 -17.76
CA ASP A 793 -52.09 45.78 -18.64
C ASP A 793 -50.67 45.23 -18.37
N SER A 794 -49.93 44.92 -19.45
CA SER A 794 -48.66 45.60 -19.84
C SER A 794 -48.13 45.02 -21.17
N LYS A 795 -47.93 45.79 -22.24
CA LYS A 795 -46.86 46.77 -22.58
C LYS A 795 -45.54 46.14 -23.11
N PHE A 796 -45.16 46.59 -24.31
CA PHE A 796 -43.85 46.51 -25.00
C PHE A 796 -43.43 45.27 -25.83
N ALA A 797 -43.18 45.57 -27.12
CA ALA A 797 -42.11 45.11 -28.02
C ALA A 797 -42.07 43.68 -28.62
N GLU A 798 -42.03 43.66 -29.97
CA GLU A 798 -41.07 42.99 -30.89
C GLU A 798 -40.17 41.83 -30.36
N LYS A 799 -39.85 40.78 -31.15
CA LYS A 799 -39.60 40.73 -32.61
C LYS A 799 -39.55 39.28 -33.20
N THR A 800 -39.54 39.18 -34.54
CA THR A 800 -39.00 38.09 -35.42
C THR A 800 -39.46 36.62 -35.30
N ASN A 801 -40.09 36.11 -36.39
CA ASN A 801 -39.49 35.26 -37.46
C ASN A 801 -38.53 34.07 -37.16
N VAL A 802 -38.45 32.96 -37.94
CA VAL A 802 -39.34 32.28 -38.92
C VAL A 802 -38.69 30.95 -39.40
N TYR A 803 -39.42 29.82 -39.35
CA TYR A 803 -39.19 28.53 -40.08
C TYR A 803 -37.77 27.86 -39.90
N THR A 804 -37.22 26.89 -40.67
CA THR A 804 -37.54 26.28 -41.99
C THR A 804 -37.21 24.77 -42.12
N LYS A 805 -36.53 24.29 -43.19
CA LYS A 805 -36.53 22.91 -43.75
C LYS A 805 -35.10 22.42 -44.04
N ALA A 806 -34.87 21.10 -44.03
CA ALA A 806 -33.83 20.44 -44.84
C ALA A 806 -34.32 19.06 -45.37
N GLU A 807 -33.82 18.67 -46.54
CA GLU A 807 -33.89 17.33 -47.17
C GLU A 807 -32.43 16.90 -47.41
N THR A 808 -32.03 15.64 -47.66
CA THR A 808 -32.61 14.63 -48.56
C THR A 808 -32.16 13.21 -48.19
N ASP A 809 -33.04 12.22 -48.38
CA ASP A 809 -32.67 11.05 -49.21
C ASP A 809 -33.92 10.46 -49.90
N GLY A 810 -33.73 9.80 -51.05
CA GLY A 810 -34.79 9.64 -52.06
C GLY A 810 -35.62 8.37 -51.96
N LYS A 811 -36.87 8.46 -51.49
CA LYS A 811 -37.90 7.41 -51.73
C LYS A 811 -39.31 7.99 -51.82
N TYR A 812 -39.84 8.12 -53.04
CA TYR A 812 -41.26 8.39 -53.25
C TYR A 812 -42.09 7.16 -52.84
N LEU A 813 -42.93 7.33 -51.82
CA LEU A 813 -43.90 6.34 -51.35
C LEU A 813 -45.31 6.94 -51.41
N ASP A 814 -46.30 6.06 -51.51
CA ASP A 814 -47.67 6.43 -51.87
C ASP A 814 -48.38 7.29 -50.82
N LYS A 815 -49.32 8.11 -51.27
CA LYS A 815 -50.01 9.16 -50.49
C LYS A 815 -51.07 8.62 -49.52
N THR A 816 -51.12 7.30 -49.36
CA THR A 816 -52.10 6.53 -48.59
C THR A 816 -51.57 6.12 -47.20
N THR A 817 -50.25 5.95 -47.02
CA THR A 817 -49.64 5.43 -45.77
C THR A 817 -49.17 6.51 -44.77
N TYR A 818 -49.49 7.79 -44.99
CA TYR A 818 -48.94 8.91 -44.19
C TYR A 818 -49.74 9.25 -42.90
N ASN A 819 -50.93 8.68 -42.70
CA ASN A 819 -51.85 9.13 -41.65
C ASN A 819 -51.85 8.29 -40.36
N GLU A 820 -51.18 7.14 -40.31
CA GLU A 820 -51.17 6.28 -39.11
C GLU A 820 -49.97 6.56 -38.18
N ASP A 821 -48.78 6.85 -38.73
CA ASP A 821 -47.57 7.23 -37.94
C ASP A 821 -47.70 8.57 -37.20
N LYS A 822 -48.76 9.36 -37.46
CA LYS A 822 -48.97 10.66 -36.82
C LYS A 822 -49.41 10.58 -35.35
N ALA A 823 -49.62 9.36 -34.83
CA ALA A 823 -49.97 9.11 -33.42
C ALA A 823 -48.75 8.84 -32.51
N SER A 824 -47.56 8.57 -33.06
CA SER A 824 -46.39 8.10 -32.28
C SER A 824 -45.32 9.17 -32.03
N PHE A 825 -45.18 10.16 -32.92
CA PHE A 825 -44.20 11.25 -32.79
C PHE A 825 -44.84 12.55 -32.30
N ALA A 826 -44.36 13.04 -31.15
CA ALA A 826 -44.82 14.31 -30.56
C ALA A 826 -44.49 15.50 -31.46
N THR A 827 -45.36 16.49 -31.44
CA THR A 827 -45.18 17.73 -32.19
C THR A 827 -44.02 18.55 -31.63
N LYS A 828 -43.39 19.36 -32.49
CA LYS A 828 -42.28 20.23 -32.07
C LYS A 828 -42.68 21.17 -30.92
N THR A 829 -43.91 21.65 -30.89
CA THR A 829 -44.43 22.52 -29.82
C THR A 829 -44.48 21.81 -28.45
N GLU A 830 -44.80 20.51 -28.40
CA GLU A 830 -44.71 19.72 -27.17
C GLU A 830 -43.26 19.50 -26.75
N LEU A 831 -42.38 19.25 -27.72
CA LEU A 831 -40.94 19.03 -27.48
C LEU A 831 -40.27 20.29 -26.93
N ASP A 832 -40.46 21.44 -27.57
CA ASP A 832 -39.90 22.73 -27.16
C ASP A 832 -40.42 23.14 -25.75
N SER A 833 -41.62 22.71 -25.36
CA SER A 833 -42.18 22.93 -24.01
C SER A 833 -41.55 22.08 -22.90
N LYS A 834 -40.89 20.97 -23.24
CA LYS A 834 -40.30 20.01 -22.28
C LYS A 834 -38.78 19.90 -22.31
N VAL A 835 -38.12 20.30 -23.40
CA VAL A 835 -36.65 20.30 -23.51
C VAL A 835 -36.00 21.41 -22.67
N ASN A 836 -36.74 22.48 -22.34
CA ASN A 836 -36.22 23.60 -21.53
C ASN A 836 -36.32 23.36 -20.00
N LYS A 837 -36.05 22.12 -19.57
CA LYS A 837 -35.82 21.73 -18.17
C LYS A 837 -34.43 21.14 -18.08
N ASP A 838 -33.60 21.67 -17.16
CA ASP A 838 -32.36 21.01 -16.78
C ASP A 838 -32.60 19.55 -16.37
N GLY A 839 -31.62 18.68 -16.63
CA GLY A 839 -31.70 17.24 -16.31
C GLY A 839 -31.89 16.91 -14.82
N SER A 840 -31.80 17.92 -13.94
CA SER A 840 -32.15 17.87 -12.52
C SER A 840 -33.66 17.86 -12.24
N ASN A 841 -34.52 18.12 -13.23
CA ASN A 841 -35.93 18.48 -13.03
C ASN A 841 -36.93 17.64 -13.85
N LEU A 842 -36.50 16.48 -14.36
CA LEU A 842 -37.32 15.48 -15.05
C LEU A 842 -38.02 14.55 -14.03
N SER A 843 -39.31 14.27 -14.24
CA SER A 843 -40.03 13.28 -13.42
C SER A 843 -39.74 11.85 -13.88
N VAL A 844 -40.10 10.86 -13.04
CA VAL A 844 -40.03 9.44 -13.40
C VAL A 844 -40.87 9.15 -14.66
N ASP A 845 -42.02 9.82 -14.79
CA ASP A 845 -42.93 9.69 -15.93
C ASP A 845 -42.34 10.31 -17.22
N ASP A 846 -41.68 11.48 -17.11
CA ASP A 846 -40.95 12.08 -18.25
C ASP A 846 -39.87 11.12 -18.77
N ILE A 847 -39.14 10.46 -17.87
CA ILE A 847 -38.09 9.48 -18.21
C ILE A 847 -38.69 8.20 -18.82
N ALA A 848 -39.84 7.75 -18.33
CA ALA A 848 -40.55 6.60 -18.91
C ALA A 848 -40.99 6.86 -20.36
N ILE A 849 -41.62 8.02 -20.60
CA ILE A 849 -42.09 8.46 -21.93
C ILE A 849 -40.91 8.61 -22.91
N TRP A 850 -39.74 9.07 -22.44
CA TRP A 850 -38.53 9.14 -23.27
C TRP A 850 -37.94 7.76 -23.61
N LYS A 851 -37.94 6.81 -22.66
CA LYS A 851 -37.48 5.42 -22.93
C LYS A 851 -38.37 4.72 -23.95
N GLU A 852 -39.68 4.93 -23.86
CA GLU A 852 -40.66 4.39 -24.80
C GLU A 852 -40.47 4.97 -26.22
N LYS A 853 -40.32 6.30 -26.34
CA LYS A 853 -40.09 6.98 -27.64
C LYS A 853 -38.73 6.69 -28.27
N LEU A 854 -37.72 6.34 -27.48
CA LEU A 854 -36.42 5.84 -27.98
C LEU A 854 -36.41 4.33 -28.27
N ALA A 855 -37.56 3.64 -28.17
CA ALA A 855 -37.70 2.19 -28.32
C ALA A 855 -36.79 1.35 -27.38
N VAL A 856 -36.39 1.90 -26.23
CA VAL A 856 -35.56 1.23 -25.21
C VAL A 856 -36.41 0.32 -24.31
N THR A 857 -37.33 -0.42 -24.94
CA THR A 857 -38.35 -1.26 -24.29
C THR A 857 -38.23 -2.75 -24.63
N THR A 858 -37.46 -3.13 -25.65
CA THR A 858 -37.29 -4.54 -26.05
C THR A 858 -35.95 -5.17 -25.65
N VAL A 859 -34.94 -4.37 -25.27
CA VAL A 859 -33.63 -4.91 -24.83
C VAL A 859 -33.63 -5.16 -23.31
N SER A 860 -34.39 -6.17 -22.89
CA SER A 860 -34.51 -6.62 -21.48
C SER A 860 -33.19 -7.08 -20.83
N SER A 861 -32.08 -7.10 -21.57
CA SER A 861 -30.77 -7.63 -21.18
C SER A 861 -29.67 -6.56 -21.02
N ILE A 862 -30.00 -5.27 -20.90
CA ILE A 862 -29.00 -4.23 -20.57
C ILE A 862 -29.53 -3.14 -19.61
N ALA A 863 -30.82 -2.78 -19.65
CA ALA A 863 -31.34 -1.62 -18.91
C ALA A 863 -31.06 -1.66 -17.38
N ASN A 864 -30.56 -0.55 -16.84
CA ASN A 864 -30.49 -0.30 -15.40
C ASN A 864 -31.68 0.56 -14.95
N THR A 865 -32.16 0.33 -13.73
CA THR A 865 -33.23 1.09 -13.08
C THR A 865 -32.62 1.91 -11.95
N ALA A 866 -32.20 3.14 -12.25
CA ALA A 866 -31.75 4.13 -11.28
C ALA A 866 -32.91 5.07 -10.95
N ALA A 867 -33.56 4.85 -9.81
CA ALA A 867 -34.75 5.57 -9.34
C ALA A 867 -34.49 6.48 -8.12
N GLY A 868 -33.32 6.35 -7.47
CA GLY A 868 -32.90 7.27 -6.42
C GLY A 868 -32.35 8.58 -7.01
N SER A 869 -32.56 9.70 -6.33
CA SER A 869 -31.99 11.00 -6.71
C SER A 869 -30.46 10.92 -6.73
N GLN A 870 -29.84 11.40 -7.81
CA GLN A 870 -28.40 11.30 -8.08
C GLN A 870 -27.82 9.87 -7.97
N SER A 871 -28.63 8.83 -8.24
CA SER A 871 -28.13 7.45 -8.30
C SER A 871 -27.52 7.09 -9.65
N THR A 872 -26.50 6.24 -9.65
CA THR A 872 -25.73 5.83 -10.85
C THR A 872 -25.79 4.32 -11.04
N GLY A 873 -26.08 3.86 -12.27
CA GLY A 873 -26.18 2.44 -12.62
C GLY A 873 -25.41 2.11 -13.90
N LEU A 874 -24.39 1.26 -13.80
CA LEU A 874 -23.46 0.92 -14.89
C LEU A 874 -23.35 -0.61 -15.05
N GLY A 875 -23.32 -1.11 -16.29
CA GLY A 875 -23.49 -2.55 -16.58
C GLY A 875 -24.95 -2.90 -16.85
N HIS A 876 -25.41 -4.11 -16.52
CA HIS A 876 -26.74 -4.63 -16.88
C HIS A 876 -27.64 -4.94 -15.68
N GLY A 877 -28.87 -4.42 -15.70
CA GLY A 877 -29.97 -4.95 -14.88
C GLY A 877 -29.91 -4.53 -13.42
N ASN A 878 -29.05 -3.58 -13.08
CA ASN A 878 -28.90 -3.07 -11.72
C ASN A 878 -30.13 -2.23 -11.33
N VAL A 879 -30.59 -2.36 -10.09
CA VAL A 879 -31.78 -1.70 -9.54
C VAL A 879 -31.36 -0.85 -8.35
N ILE A 880 -31.17 0.45 -8.59
CA ILE A 880 -30.80 1.44 -7.58
C ILE A 880 -32.04 2.26 -7.20
N SER A 881 -32.38 2.27 -5.92
CA SER A 881 -33.51 3.02 -5.36
C SER A 881 -33.11 3.90 -4.18
N GLY A 882 -31.91 3.72 -3.62
CA GLY A 882 -31.32 4.66 -2.67
C GLY A 882 -30.82 5.93 -3.37
N ASN A 883 -31.00 7.09 -2.74
CA ASN A 883 -30.44 8.35 -3.22
C ASN A 883 -28.91 8.35 -3.11
N TYR A 884 -28.20 9.11 -3.95
CA TYR A 884 -26.73 9.24 -3.96
C TYR A 884 -25.98 7.90 -3.98
N SER A 885 -26.54 6.89 -4.65
CA SER A 885 -26.07 5.50 -4.56
C SER A 885 -25.66 4.93 -5.92
N THR A 886 -24.66 4.03 -5.92
CA THR A 886 -23.97 3.60 -7.15
C THR A 886 -23.91 2.08 -7.28
N ALA A 887 -24.39 1.54 -8.40
CA ALA A 887 -24.27 0.12 -8.72
C ALA A 887 -23.51 -0.09 -10.04
N ILE A 888 -22.50 -0.95 -10.02
CA ILE A 888 -21.67 -1.31 -11.19
C ILE A 888 -21.57 -2.83 -11.31
N GLY A 889 -21.96 -3.37 -12.47
CA GLY A 889 -21.86 -4.80 -12.78
C GLY A 889 -23.20 -5.38 -13.26
N TYR A 890 -23.59 -6.55 -12.74
CA TYR A 890 -24.78 -7.27 -13.16
C TYR A 890 -25.78 -7.46 -12.00
N LYS A 891 -27.04 -7.08 -12.24
CA LYS A 891 -28.21 -7.29 -11.36
C LYS A 891 -28.04 -6.91 -9.87
N ASN A 892 -27.15 -5.97 -9.56
CA ASN A 892 -27.03 -5.46 -8.19
C ASN A 892 -28.28 -4.68 -7.78
N LYS A 893 -28.77 -4.88 -6.56
CA LYS A 893 -29.93 -4.18 -5.99
C LYS A 893 -29.49 -3.31 -4.82
N VAL A 894 -29.52 -1.99 -4.98
CA VAL A 894 -29.06 -1.01 -3.98
C VAL A 894 -30.21 -0.09 -3.58
N SER A 895 -30.78 -0.30 -2.39
CA SER A 895 -31.90 0.51 -1.86
C SER A 895 -31.57 1.35 -0.63
N GLY A 896 -30.42 1.11 0.02
CA GLY A 896 -29.90 2.01 1.04
C GLY A 896 -29.39 3.31 0.42
N ASN A 897 -29.59 4.44 1.08
CA ASN A 897 -29.08 5.74 0.60
C ASN A 897 -27.56 5.84 0.77
N ASN A 898 -26.89 6.68 -0.04
CA ASN A 898 -25.44 6.91 -0.02
C ASN A 898 -24.59 5.62 -0.07
N SER A 899 -25.09 4.57 -0.75
CA SER A 899 -24.58 3.20 -0.71
C SER A 899 -24.09 2.72 -2.08
N GLY A 900 -23.40 1.57 -2.15
CA GLY A 900 -22.98 1.04 -3.43
C GLY A 900 -22.71 -0.46 -3.53
N ALA A 901 -22.67 -0.95 -4.76
CA ALA A 901 -22.45 -2.35 -5.09
C ALA A 901 -21.65 -2.50 -6.39
N PHE A 902 -20.59 -3.31 -6.35
CA PHE A 902 -19.62 -3.48 -7.43
C PHE A 902 -19.36 -4.98 -7.62
N GLY A 903 -19.98 -5.59 -8.64
CA GLY A 903 -19.87 -7.03 -8.94
C GLY A 903 -21.17 -7.66 -9.46
N ASP A 904 -21.38 -8.94 -9.16
CA ASP A 904 -22.48 -9.76 -9.69
C ASP A 904 -22.92 -10.89 -8.72
N PRO A 905 -24.16 -10.91 -8.22
CA PRO A 905 -25.06 -9.80 -7.94
C PRO A 905 -25.09 -9.51 -6.43
N ASN A 906 -25.08 -8.24 -6.04
CA ASN A 906 -25.14 -7.84 -4.62
C ASN A 906 -26.49 -7.23 -4.24
N ILE A 907 -26.88 -7.36 -2.97
CA ILE A 907 -28.08 -6.77 -2.39
C ILE A 907 -27.66 -5.86 -1.22
N VAL A 908 -27.77 -4.54 -1.39
CA VAL A 908 -27.37 -3.54 -0.38
C VAL A 908 -28.59 -2.69 0.00
N THR A 909 -29.15 -2.94 1.17
CA THR A 909 -30.39 -2.31 1.65
C THR A 909 -30.20 -1.41 2.87
N GLY A 910 -29.10 -1.58 3.62
CA GLY A 910 -28.67 -0.61 4.65
C GLY A 910 -28.01 0.61 4.02
N ASN A 911 -28.15 1.78 4.63
CA ASN A 911 -27.59 3.05 4.12
C ASN A 911 -26.07 3.13 4.35
N ARG A 912 -25.40 4.06 3.66
CA ARG A 912 -23.96 4.35 3.74
C ARG A 912 -23.07 3.09 3.59
N SER A 913 -23.58 2.05 2.93
CA SER A 913 -22.99 0.71 2.92
C SER A 913 -22.51 0.30 1.54
N TYR A 914 -21.43 -0.47 1.46
CA TYR A 914 -20.72 -0.75 0.22
C TYR A 914 -20.30 -2.22 0.08
N ALA A 915 -20.54 -2.81 -1.10
CA ALA A 915 -20.12 -4.16 -1.44
C ALA A 915 -19.23 -4.19 -2.68
N PHE A 916 -18.04 -4.80 -2.57
CA PHE A 916 -17.14 -5.11 -3.68
C PHE A 916 -16.92 -6.63 -3.74
N GLY A 917 -17.45 -7.28 -4.77
CA GLY A 917 -17.47 -8.74 -4.95
C GLY A 917 -18.85 -9.25 -5.34
N ASN A 918 -19.11 -10.54 -5.12
CA ASN A 918 -20.28 -11.25 -5.66
C ASN A 918 -21.17 -11.85 -4.55
N ASP A 919 -22.46 -12.06 -4.81
CA ASP A 919 -23.43 -12.72 -3.90
C ASP A 919 -23.56 -12.10 -2.48
N ASN A 920 -23.15 -10.84 -2.27
CA ASN A 920 -23.21 -10.24 -0.94
C ASN A 920 -24.61 -9.72 -0.61
N THR A 921 -24.96 -9.71 0.68
CA THR A 921 -26.20 -9.12 1.21
C THR A 921 -25.89 -8.25 2.42
N ILE A 922 -26.09 -6.94 2.32
CA ILE A 922 -25.85 -5.98 3.41
C ILE A 922 -27.17 -5.30 3.77
N ALA A 923 -27.70 -5.57 4.97
CA ALA A 923 -28.97 -5.04 5.42
C ALA A 923 -28.90 -4.09 6.63
N GLY A 924 -27.70 -3.89 7.21
CA GLY A 924 -27.44 -2.89 8.24
C GLY A 924 -26.64 -1.71 7.68
N ASP A 925 -26.71 -0.56 8.35
CA ASP A 925 -26.13 0.72 7.91
C ASP A 925 -24.60 0.83 8.15
N ASP A 926 -23.92 1.70 7.40
CA ASP A 926 -22.48 2.01 7.55
C ASP A 926 -21.52 0.81 7.42
N ASN A 927 -21.89 -0.25 6.67
CA ASN A 927 -21.06 -1.46 6.55
C ASN A 927 -20.32 -1.55 5.22
N PHE A 928 -19.07 -2.02 5.26
CA PHE A 928 -18.22 -2.23 4.07
C PHE A 928 -17.89 -3.71 3.88
N VAL A 929 -17.94 -4.20 2.64
CA VAL A 929 -17.60 -5.57 2.26
C VAL A 929 -16.64 -5.56 1.08
N LEU A 930 -15.49 -6.22 1.25
CA LEU A 930 -14.55 -6.54 0.18
C LEU A 930 -14.34 -8.06 0.13
N GLY A 931 -15.15 -8.73 -0.69
CA GLY A 931 -15.23 -10.19 -0.79
C GLY A 931 -16.58 -10.64 -1.35
N SER A 932 -16.76 -11.96 -1.46
CA SER A 932 -17.99 -12.57 -2.00
C SER A 932 -18.70 -13.49 -1.00
N ASN A 933 -20.02 -13.64 -1.14
CA ASN A 933 -20.92 -14.42 -0.26
C ASN A 933 -20.83 -14.01 1.23
N VAL A 934 -20.77 -12.70 1.49
CA VAL A 934 -20.86 -12.11 2.84
C VAL A 934 -22.30 -11.64 3.10
N LYS A 935 -22.84 -11.92 4.30
CA LYS A 935 -24.22 -11.59 4.67
C LYS A 935 -24.27 -10.86 6.02
N ILE A 936 -24.48 -9.54 5.97
CA ILE A 936 -24.60 -8.65 7.14
C ILE A 936 -26.08 -8.35 7.36
N LYS A 937 -26.58 -8.64 8.56
CA LYS A 937 -27.99 -8.47 8.94
C LYS A 937 -28.31 -7.01 9.28
N ALA A 938 -29.58 -6.64 9.21
CA ALA A 938 -30.06 -5.37 9.75
C ALA A 938 -29.76 -5.26 11.26
N GLY A 939 -29.42 -4.05 11.71
CA GLY A 939 -29.01 -3.77 13.09
C GLY A 939 -27.51 -3.90 13.38
N ILE A 940 -26.73 -4.54 12.51
CA ILE A 940 -25.25 -4.47 12.54
C ILE A 940 -24.81 -3.20 11.81
N THR A 941 -23.86 -2.45 12.37
CA THR A 941 -23.43 -1.16 11.83
C THR A 941 -21.93 -0.90 11.92
N ASN A 942 -21.42 0.04 11.11
CA ASN A 942 -20.03 0.52 11.15
C ASN A 942 -18.98 -0.60 11.12
N SER A 943 -19.21 -1.66 10.32
CA SER A 943 -18.39 -2.88 10.33
C SER A 943 -17.87 -3.24 8.95
N VAL A 944 -16.71 -3.90 8.92
CA VAL A 944 -15.96 -4.22 7.70
C VAL A 944 -15.80 -5.73 7.58
N ALA A 945 -16.21 -6.31 6.45
CA ALA A 945 -15.92 -7.71 6.12
C ALA A 945 -14.83 -7.79 5.03
N LEU A 946 -13.74 -8.48 5.35
CA LEU A 946 -12.60 -8.67 4.43
C LEU A 946 -12.47 -10.14 4.04
N GLY A 947 -12.51 -10.41 2.74
CA GLY A 947 -12.40 -11.73 2.11
C GLY A 947 -13.71 -12.51 1.99
N ASN A 948 -13.74 -13.46 1.05
CA ASN A 948 -14.94 -14.26 0.73
C ASN A 948 -15.38 -15.13 1.91
N ASN A 949 -16.70 -15.32 2.08
CA ASN A 949 -17.32 -16.09 3.16
C ASN A 949 -16.94 -15.63 4.59
N SER A 950 -16.54 -14.36 4.75
CA SER A 950 -16.38 -13.74 6.06
C SER A 950 -17.73 -13.47 6.73
N THR A 951 -17.77 -13.37 8.06
CA THR A 951 -19.00 -13.24 8.85
C THR A 951 -18.85 -12.17 9.90
N VAL A 952 -19.47 -11.01 9.68
CA VAL A 952 -19.62 -9.96 10.69
C VAL A 952 -20.65 -10.41 11.72
N SER A 953 -20.33 -10.29 13.00
CA SER A 953 -21.12 -10.79 14.13
C SER A 953 -21.71 -9.69 15.02
N GLY A 954 -21.06 -8.52 15.09
CA GLY A 954 -21.54 -7.33 15.80
C GLY A 954 -21.16 -6.03 15.09
N SER A 955 -21.61 -4.90 15.65
CA SER A 955 -21.26 -3.55 15.15
C SER A 955 -19.85 -3.12 15.58
N ASN A 956 -19.21 -2.26 14.79
CA ASN A 956 -17.81 -1.82 14.95
C ASN A 956 -16.77 -2.96 14.83
N GLU A 957 -17.05 -3.99 14.02
CA GLU A 957 -16.18 -5.17 13.85
C GLU A 957 -15.43 -5.15 12.50
N VAL A 958 -14.14 -5.49 12.50
CA VAL A 958 -13.38 -5.82 11.26
C VAL A 958 -13.22 -7.34 11.15
N SER A 959 -14.14 -8.00 10.47
CA SER A 959 -14.17 -9.45 10.29
C SER A 959 -13.32 -9.89 9.09
N VAL A 960 -12.17 -10.49 9.37
CA VAL A 960 -11.27 -11.09 8.36
C VAL A 960 -11.57 -12.56 8.03
N GLY A 961 -12.68 -13.13 8.52
CA GLY A 961 -13.00 -14.55 8.30
C GLY A 961 -14.34 -14.99 8.89
N SER A 962 -14.48 -16.28 9.16
CA SER A 962 -15.65 -16.86 9.84
C SER A 962 -15.23 -18.00 10.77
N SER A 963 -16.16 -18.58 11.51
CA SER A 963 -15.91 -19.71 12.43
C SER A 963 -15.25 -20.91 11.74
N ALA A 964 -15.63 -21.18 10.49
CA ALA A 964 -15.04 -22.20 9.64
C ALA A 964 -13.78 -21.71 8.89
N ASN A 965 -13.80 -20.51 8.32
CA ASN A 965 -12.73 -19.98 7.47
C ASN A 965 -12.00 -18.81 8.16
N LYS A 966 -11.07 -19.12 9.06
CA LYS A 966 -10.20 -18.15 9.73
C LYS A 966 -8.98 -17.81 8.86
N ARG A 967 -8.58 -16.54 8.81
CA ARG A 967 -7.38 -16.08 8.09
C ARG A 967 -6.26 -15.71 9.05
N LYS A 968 -5.00 -15.89 8.63
CA LYS A 968 -3.84 -15.28 9.30
C LYS A 968 -3.76 -13.82 8.87
N ILE A 969 -3.55 -12.92 9.83
CA ILE A 969 -3.11 -11.55 9.54
C ILE A 969 -1.57 -11.58 9.59
N THR A 970 -0.92 -11.12 8.52
CA THR A 970 0.54 -11.19 8.33
C THR A 970 1.07 -9.81 7.92
N ASN A 971 2.38 -9.60 8.10
CA ASN A 971 3.05 -8.31 7.85
C ASN A 971 2.54 -7.18 8.76
N VAL A 972 2.05 -7.53 9.96
CA VAL A 972 1.75 -6.60 11.05
C VAL A 972 3.07 -6.20 11.69
N ALA A 973 3.34 -4.89 11.81
CA ALA A 973 4.48 -4.36 12.56
C ALA A 973 4.26 -4.51 14.07
N ASP A 974 5.32 -4.45 14.87
CA ASP A 974 5.20 -4.44 16.33
C ASP A 974 4.50 -3.17 16.79
N GLY A 975 3.26 -3.29 17.28
CA GLY A 975 2.45 -2.16 17.75
C GLY A 975 2.93 -1.55 19.07
N GLU A 976 2.43 -0.37 19.44
CA GLU A 976 2.79 0.24 20.73
C GLU A 976 2.31 -0.63 21.91
N ILE A 977 3.17 -0.82 22.92
CA ILE A 977 2.82 -1.53 24.16
C ILE A 977 2.63 -0.50 25.28
N SER A 978 1.42 0.05 25.37
CA SER A 978 0.99 0.99 26.41
C SER A 978 -0.46 0.72 26.83
N GLU A 979 -0.89 1.25 27.99
CA GLU A 979 -2.24 1.04 28.52
C GLU A 979 -3.35 1.67 27.64
N THR A 980 -2.98 2.62 26.78
CA THR A 980 -3.88 3.33 25.85
C THR A 980 -3.74 2.89 24.39
N SER A 981 -2.83 1.94 24.09
CA SER A 981 -2.63 1.44 22.73
C SER A 981 -3.84 0.68 22.21
N SER A 982 -4.14 0.84 20.93
CA SER A 982 -5.16 0.09 20.19
C SER A 982 -4.59 -0.76 19.06
N ASP A 983 -3.25 -0.92 19.02
CA ASP A 983 -2.56 -1.62 17.96
C ASP A 983 -2.69 -3.15 18.04
N ALA A 984 -2.56 -3.80 16.89
CA ALA A 984 -2.54 -5.26 16.80
C ALA A 984 -1.20 -5.84 17.26
N VAL A 985 -1.17 -6.40 18.47
CA VAL A 985 0.02 -7.06 19.05
C VAL A 985 0.48 -8.25 18.19
N THR A 986 1.77 -8.27 17.83
CA THR A 986 2.34 -9.35 17.01
C THR A 986 2.63 -10.60 17.82
N GLY A 987 2.76 -11.75 17.13
CA GLY A 987 3.25 -12.99 17.74
C GLY A 987 4.66 -12.87 18.32
N LYS A 988 5.50 -11.96 17.80
CA LYS A 988 6.84 -11.66 18.31
C LYS A 988 6.76 -10.95 19.67
N GLN A 989 5.87 -9.96 19.80
CA GLN A 989 5.64 -9.24 21.05
C GLN A 989 5.06 -10.15 22.14
N LEU A 990 4.02 -10.93 21.80
CA LEU A 990 3.43 -11.90 22.73
C LEU A 990 4.45 -12.95 23.18
N TYR A 991 5.23 -13.52 22.26
CA TYR A 991 6.30 -14.46 22.60
C TYR A 991 7.37 -13.84 23.51
N SER A 992 7.73 -12.58 23.28
CA SER A 992 8.70 -11.86 24.12
C SER A 992 8.17 -11.62 25.53
N ALA A 993 6.90 -11.23 25.67
CA ALA A 993 6.23 -11.08 26.97
C ALA A 993 6.15 -12.41 27.73
N MET A 994 5.73 -13.50 27.05
CA MET A 994 5.66 -14.84 27.64
C MET A 994 7.05 -15.37 28.06
N LYS A 995 8.09 -15.14 27.26
CA LYS A 995 9.47 -15.51 27.61
C LYS A 995 9.97 -14.78 28.86
N ASN A 996 9.58 -13.52 29.06
CA ASN A 996 9.89 -12.79 30.29
C ASN A 996 9.15 -13.39 31.50
N THR A 997 7.94 -13.93 31.33
CA THR A 997 7.23 -14.69 32.38
C THR A 997 7.97 -15.98 32.75
N SER A 998 8.56 -16.71 31.78
CA SER A 998 9.45 -17.86 32.05
C SER A 998 10.68 -17.48 32.88
N GLY A 999 11.17 -16.23 32.76
CA GLY A 999 12.24 -15.69 33.60
C GLY A 999 11.92 -15.70 35.10
N GLY A 1000 10.64 -15.76 35.48
CA GLY A 1000 10.20 -15.86 36.87
C GLY A 1000 10.66 -17.13 37.59
N GLU A 1001 10.91 -18.24 36.88
CA GLU A 1001 11.47 -19.46 37.50
C GLU A 1001 12.95 -19.30 37.84
N ASN A 1002 13.73 -18.70 36.93
CA ASN A 1002 15.14 -18.39 37.18
C ASN A 1002 15.29 -17.39 38.33
N LEU A 1003 14.46 -16.33 38.37
CA LEU A 1003 14.48 -15.37 39.47
C LEU A 1003 14.05 -16.01 40.81
N ARG A 1004 13.04 -16.89 40.81
CA ARG A 1004 12.66 -17.66 42.01
C ARG A 1004 13.82 -18.54 42.49
N ASN A 1005 14.53 -19.22 41.59
CA ASN A 1005 15.65 -20.07 41.95
C ASN A 1005 16.84 -19.25 42.48
N GLU A 1006 17.21 -18.15 41.83
CA GLU A 1006 18.27 -17.24 42.31
C GLU A 1006 17.91 -16.61 43.67
N VAL A 1007 16.65 -16.20 43.87
CA VAL A 1007 16.16 -15.70 45.17
C VAL A 1007 16.22 -16.80 46.23
N ASN A 1008 15.80 -18.03 45.93
CA ASN A 1008 15.85 -19.16 46.85
C ASN A 1008 17.29 -19.51 47.25
N GLU A 1009 18.23 -19.55 46.29
CA GLU A 1009 19.65 -19.77 46.56
C GLU A 1009 20.26 -18.66 47.43
N LYS A 1010 19.97 -17.38 47.12
CA LYS A 1010 20.41 -16.25 47.95
C LYS A 1010 19.78 -16.29 49.35
N PHE A 1011 18.52 -16.71 49.49
CA PHE A 1011 17.88 -16.86 50.80
C PHE A 1011 18.53 -18.01 51.60
N ALA A 1012 18.95 -19.09 50.94
CA ALA A 1012 19.69 -20.19 51.57
C ALA A 1012 21.11 -19.76 52.00
N ASP A 1013 21.85 -19.03 51.16
CA ASP A 1013 23.16 -18.45 51.49
C ASP A 1013 23.08 -17.46 52.66
N VAL A 1014 22.11 -16.54 52.64
CA VAL A 1014 21.86 -15.59 53.74
C VAL A 1014 21.49 -16.34 55.03
N LYS A 1015 20.63 -17.36 54.96
CA LYS A 1015 20.27 -18.21 56.11
C LYS A 1015 21.47 -18.98 56.67
N SER A 1016 22.33 -19.50 55.80
CA SER A 1016 23.59 -20.16 56.18
C SER A 1016 24.53 -19.18 56.89
N LYS A 1017 24.75 -17.99 56.32
CA LYS A 1017 25.56 -16.91 56.91
C LYS A 1017 25.03 -16.45 58.26
N ILE A 1018 23.71 -16.28 58.42
CA ILE A 1018 23.09 -15.92 59.70
C ILE A 1018 23.31 -17.01 60.75
N ASN A 1019 23.15 -18.30 60.39
CA ASN A 1019 23.44 -19.39 61.33
C ASN A 1019 24.95 -19.43 61.70
N HIS A 1020 25.83 -19.18 60.74
CA HIS A 1020 27.28 -19.19 60.92
C HIS A 1020 27.73 -18.02 61.82
N VAL A 1021 27.22 -16.80 61.60
CA VAL A 1021 27.38 -15.64 62.48
C VAL A 1021 26.86 -15.94 63.89
N GLY A 1022 25.69 -16.58 64.02
CA GLY A 1022 25.17 -17.02 65.31
C GLY A 1022 26.13 -17.95 66.06
N SER A 1023 26.78 -18.90 65.35
CA SER A 1023 27.78 -19.79 65.96
C SER A 1023 29.08 -19.07 66.35
N LEU A 1024 29.55 -18.12 65.53
CA LEU A 1024 30.70 -17.26 65.83
C LEU A 1024 30.46 -16.42 67.10
N SER A 1025 29.30 -15.75 67.18
CA SER A 1025 28.92 -14.96 68.36
C SER A 1025 28.75 -15.85 69.61
N ALA A 1026 28.14 -17.03 69.49
CA ALA A 1026 28.03 -17.98 70.60
C ALA A 1026 29.41 -18.43 71.13
N ALA A 1027 30.40 -18.63 70.23
CA ALA A 1027 31.76 -18.98 70.61
C ALA A 1027 32.46 -17.82 71.34
N LEU A 1028 32.33 -16.59 70.85
CA LEU A 1028 32.88 -15.38 71.47
C LEU A 1028 32.24 -15.06 72.82
N SER A 1029 30.93 -15.23 72.97
CA SER A 1029 30.23 -14.99 74.24
C SER A 1029 30.61 -15.98 75.34
N ALA A 1030 31.04 -17.19 74.98
CA ALA A 1030 31.49 -18.22 75.94
C ALA A 1030 32.94 -18.03 76.44
N LEU A 1031 33.67 -17.00 75.96
CA LEU A 1031 35.00 -16.62 76.45
C LEU A 1031 34.90 -15.88 77.79
N HIS A 1032 34.52 -16.60 78.85
CA HIS A 1032 34.32 -16.02 80.19
C HIS A 1032 35.63 -15.91 81.00
N PRO A 1033 35.95 -14.72 81.56
CA PRO A 1033 37.12 -14.55 82.42
C PRO A 1033 37.09 -15.42 83.68
N MET A 1034 38.23 -16.01 84.03
CA MET A 1034 38.42 -16.66 85.31
C MET A 1034 38.68 -15.62 86.42
N GLN A 1035 38.44 -15.99 87.67
CA GLN A 1035 38.68 -15.12 88.82
C GLN A 1035 40.12 -14.58 88.86
N TYR A 1036 40.27 -13.31 89.25
CA TYR A 1036 41.55 -12.59 89.23
C TYR A 1036 42.63 -13.25 90.11
N ASP A 1037 43.77 -13.59 89.49
CA ASP A 1037 45.00 -14.05 90.16
C ASP A 1037 46.11 -12.99 90.00
N PRO A 1038 46.64 -12.40 91.09
CA PRO A 1038 47.75 -11.45 91.06
C PRO A 1038 49.03 -11.98 90.39
N LYS A 1039 49.23 -13.30 90.28
CA LYS A 1039 50.41 -13.92 89.67
C LYS A 1039 50.23 -14.27 88.19
N ALA A 1040 49.01 -14.23 87.68
CA ALA A 1040 48.67 -14.56 86.29
C ALA A 1040 47.67 -13.54 85.70
N PRO A 1041 48.09 -12.27 85.49
CA PRO A 1041 47.20 -11.23 84.95
C PRO A 1041 46.79 -11.45 83.48
N ASN A 1042 47.52 -12.30 82.74
CA ASN A 1042 47.15 -12.77 81.41
C ASN A 1042 46.39 -14.11 81.53
N GLN A 1043 45.18 -14.17 81.00
CA GLN A 1043 44.42 -15.41 80.84
C GLN A 1043 44.20 -15.68 79.35
N ILE A 1044 44.44 -16.91 78.89
CA ILE A 1044 44.08 -17.37 77.55
C ILE A 1044 42.90 -18.34 77.68
N MET A 1045 41.89 -18.16 76.85
CA MET A 1045 40.66 -18.94 76.83
C MET A 1045 40.43 -19.52 75.45
N ALA A 1046 39.86 -20.72 75.38
CA ALA A 1046 39.29 -21.29 74.17
C ALA A 1046 37.85 -21.71 74.44
N ALA A 1047 36.94 -21.44 73.50
CA ALA A 1047 35.52 -21.75 73.61
C ALA A 1047 34.98 -22.28 72.29
N VAL A 1048 33.88 -23.06 72.35
CA VAL A 1048 33.20 -23.60 71.17
C VAL A 1048 31.76 -23.12 71.16
N GLY A 1049 31.33 -22.57 70.03
CA GLY A 1049 29.98 -22.06 69.81
C GLY A 1049 29.24 -22.90 68.80
N HIS A 1050 28.00 -23.26 69.12
CA HIS A 1050 27.14 -24.05 68.25
C HIS A 1050 25.80 -23.33 68.07
N TYR A 1051 25.36 -23.19 66.82
CA TYR A 1051 24.07 -22.57 66.51
C TYR A 1051 23.43 -23.26 65.31
N LYS A 1052 22.33 -23.98 65.57
CA LYS A 1052 21.64 -24.87 64.63
C LYS A 1052 22.59 -25.88 63.99
N ASP A 1053 22.88 -25.75 62.69
CA ASP A 1053 23.73 -26.64 61.90
C ASP A 1053 25.22 -26.20 61.87
N LYS A 1054 25.55 -25.03 62.44
CA LYS A 1054 26.89 -24.43 62.35
C LYS A 1054 27.66 -24.50 63.66
N GLN A 1055 28.98 -24.58 63.55
CA GLN A 1055 29.93 -24.63 64.66
C GLN A 1055 31.11 -23.68 64.40
N ALA A 1056 31.56 -23.03 65.46
CA ALA A 1056 32.72 -22.15 65.46
C ALA A 1056 33.58 -22.38 66.71
N VAL A 1057 34.87 -22.08 66.60
CA VAL A 1057 35.83 -22.08 67.71
C VAL A 1057 36.29 -20.64 67.93
N ALA A 1058 36.30 -20.19 69.18
CA ALA A 1058 36.85 -18.90 69.56
C ALA A 1058 38.08 -19.08 70.46
N VAL A 1059 39.05 -18.20 70.29
CA VAL A 1059 40.20 -18.04 71.20
C VAL A 1059 40.21 -16.58 71.65
N GLY A 1060 40.42 -16.37 72.95
CA GLY A 1060 40.48 -15.04 73.53
C GLY A 1060 41.56 -14.90 74.58
N LEU A 1061 41.95 -13.65 74.83
CA LEU A 1061 42.91 -13.25 75.84
C LEU A 1061 42.29 -12.16 76.70
N ASN A 1062 42.33 -12.35 78.03
CA ASN A 1062 42.04 -11.31 79.00
C ASN A 1062 43.34 -10.81 79.62
N HIS A 1063 43.44 -9.51 79.83
CA HIS A 1063 44.51 -8.89 80.62
C HIS A 1063 43.91 -8.08 81.77
N TYR A 1064 44.24 -8.44 83.00
CA TYR A 1064 43.90 -7.71 84.22
C TYR A 1064 45.01 -6.71 84.55
N PHE A 1065 44.81 -5.45 84.17
CA PHE A 1065 45.70 -4.34 84.56
C PHE A 1065 45.63 -4.03 86.06
N SER A 1066 44.53 -4.37 86.73
CA SER A 1066 44.37 -4.31 88.18
C SER A 1066 43.24 -5.25 88.64
N PRO A 1067 43.03 -5.49 89.95
CA PRO A 1067 41.89 -6.25 90.45
C PRO A 1067 40.51 -5.69 90.03
N ASN A 1068 40.48 -4.41 89.61
CA ASN A 1068 39.27 -3.67 89.27
C ASN A 1068 39.14 -3.33 87.77
N PHE A 1069 40.15 -3.57 86.95
CA PHE A 1069 40.12 -3.22 85.51
C PHE A 1069 40.77 -4.29 84.64
N MET A 1070 40.02 -4.76 83.65
CA MET A 1070 40.37 -5.84 82.74
C MET A 1070 39.94 -5.51 81.31
N VAL A 1071 40.76 -5.92 80.34
CA VAL A 1071 40.45 -5.88 78.92
C VAL A 1071 40.35 -7.30 78.40
N ASN A 1072 39.33 -7.60 77.61
CA ASN A 1072 39.20 -8.84 76.86
C ASN A 1072 39.30 -8.58 75.35
N ALA A 1073 39.92 -9.52 74.64
CA ALA A 1073 39.96 -9.56 73.19
C ALA A 1073 39.74 -11.00 72.72
N GLY A 1074 38.96 -11.20 71.67
CA GLY A 1074 38.62 -12.54 71.18
C GLY A 1074 38.44 -12.59 69.68
N VAL A 1075 38.73 -13.74 69.08
CA VAL A 1075 38.50 -14.04 67.67
C VAL A 1075 37.85 -15.41 67.54
N ALA A 1076 36.74 -15.48 66.80
CA ALA A 1076 36.10 -16.73 66.38
C ALA A 1076 36.33 -17.03 64.91
N LEU A 1077 36.48 -18.32 64.62
CA LEU A 1077 36.66 -18.92 63.30
C LEU A 1077 35.60 -20.01 63.10
N GLY A 1078 34.86 -19.97 62.00
CA GLY A 1078 33.86 -20.98 61.64
C GLY A 1078 34.40 -22.05 60.70
N ASN A 1079 33.90 -23.28 60.82
CA ASN A 1079 34.45 -24.47 60.16
C ASN A 1079 33.85 -24.72 58.75
N GLU A 1080 34.03 -23.79 57.79
CA GLU A 1080 33.59 -23.97 56.40
C GLU A 1080 34.58 -23.37 55.37
N SER A 1081 34.41 -23.72 54.08
CA SER A 1081 35.37 -23.45 52.99
C SER A 1081 35.60 -21.97 52.65
N LYS A 1082 34.71 -21.07 53.10
CA LYS A 1082 35.02 -19.65 53.27
C LYS A 1082 35.05 -19.37 54.77
N VAL A 1083 36.26 -19.17 55.29
CA VAL A 1083 36.49 -18.88 56.71
C VAL A 1083 35.90 -17.51 57.04
N ASN A 1084 34.68 -17.49 57.57
CA ASN A 1084 34.13 -16.28 58.16
C ASN A 1084 34.76 -16.09 59.54
N THR A 1085 35.19 -14.87 59.84
CA THR A 1085 35.81 -14.52 61.11
C THR A 1085 34.96 -13.47 61.82
N MET A 1086 35.01 -13.46 63.15
CA MET A 1086 34.46 -12.39 63.96
C MET A 1086 35.46 -12.09 65.08
N ALA A 1087 35.66 -10.82 65.40
CA ALA A 1087 36.51 -10.38 66.49
C ALA A 1087 35.74 -9.47 67.45
N ASN A 1088 36.08 -9.50 68.73
CA ASN A 1088 35.61 -8.55 69.73
C ASN A 1088 36.76 -7.98 70.57
N LEU A 1089 36.49 -6.82 71.16
CA LEU A 1089 37.36 -6.14 72.12
C LEU A 1089 36.44 -5.49 73.17
N GLY A 1090 36.69 -5.71 74.45
CA GLY A 1090 35.82 -5.27 75.53
C GLY A 1090 36.59 -4.82 76.76
N PHE A 1091 36.02 -3.87 77.49
CA PHE A 1091 36.62 -3.24 78.66
C PHE A 1091 35.70 -3.45 79.87
N THR A 1092 36.23 -4.00 80.95
CA THR A 1092 35.46 -4.39 82.15
C THR A 1092 36.03 -3.69 83.38
N TRP A 1093 35.20 -2.92 84.09
CA TRP A 1093 35.56 -2.26 85.35
C TRP A 1093 34.70 -2.83 86.49
N LYS A 1094 35.32 -3.39 87.52
CA LYS A 1094 34.66 -3.85 88.74
C LYS A 1094 34.58 -2.70 89.75
N ILE A 1095 33.36 -2.32 90.14
CA ILE A 1095 33.09 -1.24 91.10
C ILE A 1095 32.54 -1.86 92.38
N GLY A 1096 33.38 -2.04 93.40
CA GLY A 1096 32.97 -2.52 94.72
C GLY A 1096 34.10 -3.16 95.54
N LYS A 1097 34.14 -2.88 96.85
CA LYS A 1097 35.01 -3.59 97.81
C LYS A 1097 34.50 -5.01 98.07
N GLY A 1098 35.38 -5.90 98.51
CA GLY A 1098 35.02 -7.21 99.07
C GLY A 1098 35.65 -7.41 100.44
N SER A 1099 34.82 -7.53 101.46
CA SER A 1099 35.08 -8.10 102.79
C SER A 1099 33.74 -8.27 103.52
N GLU A 1100 33.75 -8.87 104.71
CA GLU A 1100 32.55 -9.22 105.48
C GLU A 1100 31.89 -8.00 106.19
N GLU A 1101 30.71 -8.28 106.77
CA GLU A 1101 29.86 -7.46 107.66
C GLU A 1101 29.15 -6.21 107.07
N MET A 1102 27.88 -6.03 107.49
CA MET A 1102 27.00 -4.93 107.10
C MET A 1102 26.83 -3.91 108.24
N PRO A 1103 27.11 -2.61 108.01
CA PRO A 1103 26.62 -1.53 108.89
C PRO A 1103 25.16 -1.16 108.55
N GLN A 1104 24.22 -1.37 109.47
CA GLN A 1104 22.79 -1.08 109.28
C GLN A 1104 22.40 0.39 109.53
N GLU A 1105 22.79 1.34 108.66
CA GLU A 1105 22.35 2.75 108.84
C GLU A 1105 21.73 3.46 107.62
N ASN A 1106 22.01 3.05 106.37
CA ASN A 1106 21.51 3.79 105.19
C ASN A 1106 20.24 3.19 104.51
N PHE A 1107 19.69 2.09 105.01
CA PHE A 1107 18.55 1.42 104.35
C PHE A 1107 17.21 2.14 104.55
N SER A 1108 17.04 2.87 105.66
CA SER A 1108 15.81 3.59 106.01
C SER A 1108 15.51 4.75 105.04
N THR A 1109 16.54 5.53 104.69
CA THR A 1109 16.42 6.71 103.82
C THR A 1109 16.04 6.32 102.39
N GLU A 1110 16.71 5.31 101.82
CA GLU A 1110 16.41 4.87 100.46
C GLU A 1110 15.06 4.14 100.39
N LEU A 1111 14.66 3.39 101.44
CA LEU A 1111 13.34 2.77 101.50
C LEU A 1111 12.21 3.81 101.61
N GLN A 1112 12.40 4.89 102.37
CA GLN A 1112 11.43 6.00 102.40
C GLN A 1112 11.30 6.68 101.03
N ARG A 1113 12.42 6.89 100.33
CA ARG A 1113 12.43 7.44 98.97
C ARG A 1113 11.69 6.53 97.97
N LEU A 1114 12.02 5.24 97.91
CA LEU A 1114 11.33 4.28 97.03
C LEU A 1114 9.85 4.12 97.39
N THR A 1115 9.46 4.33 98.65
CA THR A 1115 8.04 4.35 99.07
C THR A 1115 7.32 5.62 98.59
N ALA A 1116 8.00 6.76 98.55
CA ALA A 1116 7.47 8.00 97.98
C ALA A 1116 7.33 7.92 96.45
N GLU A 1117 8.39 7.47 95.75
CA GLU A 1117 8.38 7.29 94.29
C GLU A 1117 7.29 6.28 93.86
N ASN A 1118 7.09 5.18 94.61
CA ASN A 1118 5.98 4.25 94.35
C ASN A 1118 4.59 4.84 94.65
N ARG A 1119 4.43 5.76 95.62
CA ARG A 1119 3.16 6.47 95.82
C ARG A 1119 2.83 7.40 94.66
N GLU A 1120 3.80 8.17 94.19
CA GLU A 1120 3.61 9.05 93.02
C GLU A 1120 3.31 8.23 91.75
N LEU A 1121 3.98 7.09 91.56
CA LEU A 1121 3.73 6.21 90.42
C LEU A 1121 2.33 5.60 90.46
N ASN A 1122 1.87 5.14 91.64
CA ASN A 1122 0.50 4.62 91.80
C ASN A 1122 -0.56 5.72 91.64
N GLU A 1123 -0.31 6.96 92.07
CA GLU A 1123 -1.22 8.08 91.76
C GLU A 1123 -1.25 8.42 90.27
N ARG A 1124 -0.11 8.33 89.57
CA ARG A 1124 -0.06 8.51 88.10
C ARG A 1124 -0.83 7.41 87.38
N ILE A 1125 -0.67 6.15 87.78
CA ILE A 1125 -1.42 5.01 87.25
C ILE A 1125 -2.92 5.22 87.50
N ARG A 1126 -3.32 5.54 88.73
CA ARG A 1126 -4.73 5.82 89.05
C ARG A 1126 -5.32 6.99 88.24
N ARG A 1127 -4.57 8.08 88.05
CA ARG A 1127 -5.01 9.21 87.21
C ARG A 1127 -5.12 8.82 85.73
N LEU A 1128 -4.30 7.90 85.23
CA LEU A 1128 -4.44 7.34 83.89
C LEU A 1128 -5.66 6.40 83.78
N GLU A 1129 -5.91 5.56 84.79
CA GLU A 1129 -7.10 4.69 84.82
C GLU A 1129 -8.42 5.48 84.93
N GLU A 1130 -8.46 6.55 85.73
CA GLU A 1130 -9.60 7.47 85.81
C GLU A 1130 -9.77 8.30 84.52
N ALA A 1131 -8.71 8.53 83.74
CA ALA A 1131 -8.75 9.16 82.42
C ALA A 1131 -9.10 8.19 81.27
N ILE A 1132 -8.95 6.87 81.46
CA ILE A 1132 -9.35 5.82 80.51
C ILE A 1132 -10.80 5.34 80.76
N LYS A 1133 -11.40 5.74 81.90
CA LYS A 1133 -12.80 5.47 82.27
C LYS A 1133 -13.76 6.65 82.04
N LYS A 1134 -13.34 7.66 81.28
CA LYS A 1134 -14.15 8.80 80.82
C LYS A 1134 -14.15 8.90 79.30
#